data_AF-A0A1T4V0D4-F1
#
_entry.id   AF-A0A1T4V0D4-F1
#
_cell.length_a   1.000
_cell.length_b   1.000
_cell.length_c   1.000
_cell.angle_alpha   90.00
_cell.angle_beta   90.00
_cell.angle_gamma   90.00
#
_symmetry.space_group_name_H-M   'P 1'
#
loop_
_entity.id
_entity.type
_entity.pdbx_description
1 polymer ?
#
loop_
_entity_poly.entity_id
_entity_poly.type
_entity_poly.pdbx_seq_one_letter_code
_entity_poly.pdbx_strand_id
1 'polypeptide(L)'
;MFDVKTVIAIVLSGLMCQHQALASTDSSKNFDQPSGLYYHNDIHRLFSDLKESDKIFTSRNSLFKPYVVTEDSEISDLFSRRAKGVDAPSQKGELEFSSSKYTWINASSILTFLFRNYVSDNEPFSVPFVASTDPDRSSRAFDLHYDAANLCSGMGYFESNLKNICVINNRHDYGLVEINYNKDIGVFSSKNRIKLLPENGIKESLSHKLFLTFASLIGVYSNHNHEGFKNPLSTFDYHIISNNNFVTDKVKFSDIQKSCDYDSYSSCHFKFVGVNTEALLAPGKNTKPQADFYKTDRFSIHFTKSGAPKLNLRNSILSGSSFINHGFYNQAELELFKDIGYNINTKDFFGTSIYNSGTPEHRGNYKITKSFTASNGEVRPFNQDKASIVPLSTGTHIYGSYNDVIQSAIIASQGFSSIGIRIEGSRNTLLIPKTTSVVENGESSSGIAVTYGRDNSIDICGDVEANGKDGIALNFDFGSNVLSDLKEYRGSYKRVRTYDYIKRKLPKEQAEAYDTPNIIRGPLVSALNISGKVTGKKYSIYIDDSAHVRDINLTDKARVVGDIVSNWNYYVSPDGRSLYSKPYDVKLLAGKLQFDSVYGENLNIPAFVKKLSTNINLGIKKKNKVKEFSSDNLVSDSKSHIQIAGNIIGKTINLLSYGGLSDIEGSINVNRLYIKDSSVFIHPEAGAKPSVVDVLDLSRGGQLDLTDGGSQTFIVKDKATISSNSVICIDAEKNGSLLDAIKFDGTLYAPDGVVNFEPGISYNDIKRYSSDPKALLDFMNNFVRQANGMLSKYNAYTKFPKHIWYTQGKMGRTVNCSPRGCYIGDFINTYSNASKPLPMWRYILSFVGCILLLGFSVVLIRKTGSGRFG
;
A
#
# COMPACT_ATOMS: atom_id res chain seq x y z
N MET A 1 -4.19 33.88 65.01
CA MET A 1 -5.44 33.13 64.85
C MET A 1 -5.99 33.49 63.48
N PHE A 2 -5.81 32.63 62.48
CA PHE A 2 -6.14 32.93 61.08
C PHE A 2 -7.45 32.26 60.66
N ASP A 3 -8.22 32.93 59.80
CA ASP A 3 -9.56 32.53 59.37
C ASP A 3 -9.54 31.20 58.61
N VAL A 4 -10.51 30.33 58.91
CA VAL A 4 -10.76 29.04 58.25
C VAL A 4 -10.94 29.21 56.74
N LYS A 5 -11.45 30.36 56.28
CA LYS A 5 -11.56 30.68 54.84
C LYS A 5 -10.21 30.83 54.14
N THR A 6 -9.16 31.30 54.83
CA THR A 6 -7.81 31.42 54.25
C THR A 6 -7.12 30.06 54.14
N VAL A 7 -7.34 29.16 55.10
CA VAL A 7 -6.79 27.79 55.05
C VAL A 7 -7.42 26.98 53.92
N ILE A 8 -8.74 27.11 53.70
CA ILE A 8 -9.45 26.40 52.62
C ILE A 8 -9.00 26.90 51.23
N ALA A 9 -8.73 28.20 51.06
CA ALA A 9 -8.19 28.73 49.81
C ALA A 9 -6.80 28.16 49.47
N ILE A 10 -5.90 28.08 50.45
CA ILE A 10 -4.53 27.54 50.25
C ILE A 10 -4.56 26.04 49.92
N VAL A 11 -5.47 25.26 50.53
CA VAL A 11 -5.65 23.83 50.21
C VAL A 11 -6.24 23.61 48.81
N LEU A 12 -7.18 24.46 48.37
CA LEU A 12 -7.76 24.36 47.01
C LEU A 12 -6.80 24.81 45.90
N SER A 13 -5.92 25.79 46.15
CA SER A 13 -4.83 26.13 45.22
C SER A 13 -3.77 25.02 45.11
N GLY A 14 -3.54 24.24 46.18
CA GLY A 14 -2.63 23.10 46.16
C GLY A 14 -3.14 21.87 45.37
N LEU A 15 -4.46 21.68 45.29
CA LEU A 15 -5.09 20.52 44.63
C LEU A 15 -5.44 20.74 43.15
N MET A 16 -5.40 21.98 42.66
CA MET A 16 -5.66 22.32 41.25
C MET A 16 -4.40 22.34 40.36
N CYS A 17 -3.21 22.12 40.91
CA CYS A 17 -1.93 22.12 40.18
C CYS A 17 -1.28 20.72 40.04
N GLN A 18 -2.06 19.62 40.05
CA GLN A 18 -1.52 18.25 39.88
C GLN A 18 -1.95 17.50 38.61
N HIS A 19 -2.71 18.11 37.69
CA HIS A 19 -3.05 17.49 36.40
C HIS A 19 -2.76 18.40 35.20
N GLN A 20 -1.48 18.77 35.02
CA GLN A 20 -0.91 19.12 33.72
C GLN A 20 0.63 19.06 33.71
N ALA A 21 1.17 18.51 32.62
CA ALA A 21 2.58 18.45 32.20
C ALA A 21 3.55 17.46 32.90
N LEU A 22 4.51 16.96 32.09
CA LEU A 22 5.70 16.14 32.40
C LEU A 22 5.37 14.70 32.86
N ALA A 23 5.55 13.63 32.08
CA ALA A 23 6.55 13.29 31.06
C ALA A 23 7.98 13.05 31.62
N SER A 24 8.43 11.78 31.49
CA SER A 24 9.78 11.21 31.62
C SER A 24 10.51 11.15 32.98
N THR A 25 10.91 9.90 33.33
CA THR A 25 12.19 9.46 33.98
C THR A 25 12.42 9.76 35.49
N ASP A 26 13.12 8.93 36.30
CA ASP A 26 13.90 7.71 36.01
C ASP A 26 14.06 6.66 37.14
N SER A 27 14.50 5.47 36.71
CA SER A 27 15.28 4.33 37.29
C SER A 27 15.65 4.13 38.77
N SER A 28 15.68 2.84 39.17
CA SER A 28 16.80 2.10 39.83
C SER A 28 16.31 0.68 40.22
N LYS A 29 17.07 -0.43 40.30
CA LYS A 29 18.46 -0.89 39.98
C LYS A 29 18.40 -2.45 40.03
N ASN A 30 19.22 -3.29 39.42
CA ASN A 30 20.22 -3.21 38.33
C ASN A 30 20.50 -4.66 37.83
N PHE A 31 20.97 -4.85 36.59
CA PHE A 31 21.93 -5.92 36.21
C PHE A 31 22.65 -5.51 34.91
N ASP A 32 23.92 -5.89 34.79
CA ASP A 32 24.90 -5.12 34.01
C ASP A 32 24.89 -5.28 32.49
N GLN A 33 25.48 -4.26 31.86
CA GLN A 33 25.52 -4.01 30.41
C GLN A 33 26.83 -4.57 29.79
N PRO A 34 26.97 -4.63 28.43
CA PRO A 34 27.41 -3.43 27.72
C PRO A 34 26.84 -3.19 26.29
N SER A 35 26.74 -1.89 25.96
CA SER A 35 26.82 -1.27 24.62
C SER A 35 25.59 -1.27 23.68
N GLY A 36 24.95 -0.09 23.58
CA GLY A 36 24.86 0.56 22.25
C GLY A 36 23.51 0.64 21.53
N LEU A 37 22.36 0.81 22.20
CA LEU A 37 21.08 1.08 21.53
C LEU A 37 20.33 2.28 22.16
N TYR A 38 20.49 3.46 21.56
CA TYR A 38 19.56 4.58 21.77
C TYR A 38 18.27 4.29 20.98
N TYR A 39 17.16 4.10 21.70
CA TYR A 39 15.79 4.04 21.17
C TYR A 39 14.99 5.22 21.73
N HIS A 40 15.10 6.38 21.10
CA HIS A 40 14.19 7.50 21.37
C HIS A 40 12.90 7.30 20.54
N ASN A 41 11.86 6.76 21.20
CA ASN A 41 10.62 6.31 20.55
C ASN A 41 9.52 7.40 20.48
N ASP A 42 9.86 8.68 20.66
CA ASP A 42 8.85 9.76 20.58
C ASP A 42 8.67 10.26 19.15
N ILE A 43 7.63 9.73 18.50
CA ILE A 43 7.25 10.05 17.13
C ILE A 43 6.93 11.54 16.94
N HIS A 44 6.46 12.25 17.96
CA HIS A 44 6.12 13.67 17.84
C HIS A 44 7.37 14.53 17.64
N ARG A 45 8.50 14.12 18.23
CA ARG A 45 9.79 14.83 18.12
C ARG A 45 10.36 14.82 16.70
N LEU A 46 10.12 13.74 15.95
CA LEU A 46 10.53 13.58 14.54
C LEU A 46 9.95 14.66 13.59
N PHE A 47 8.84 15.29 14.00
CA PHE A 47 8.04 16.21 13.18
C PHE A 47 7.84 17.60 13.84
N SER A 48 8.33 17.83 15.07
CA SER A 48 7.99 19.05 15.84
C SER A 48 8.71 20.33 15.41
N ASP A 49 9.82 20.23 14.67
CA ASP A 49 10.72 21.35 14.33
C ASP A 49 10.31 22.14 13.07
N LEU A 50 9.18 21.81 12.43
CA LEU A 50 8.95 22.17 11.03
C LEU A 50 7.99 23.36 10.83
N LYS A 51 8.59 24.50 10.49
CA LYS A 51 7.97 25.53 9.66
C LYS A 51 8.48 25.37 8.22
N GLU A 52 7.61 25.67 7.24
CA GLU A 52 7.84 25.56 5.79
C GLU A 52 8.02 24.14 5.24
N SER A 53 6.89 23.48 4.94
CA SER A 53 6.79 22.41 3.93
C SER A 53 7.07 22.88 2.49
N ASP A 54 7.34 24.17 2.30
CA ASP A 54 7.32 24.89 1.02
C ASP A 54 8.72 25.10 0.42
N LYS A 55 9.49 24.02 0.33
CA LYS A 55 10.53 23.92 -0.71
C LYS A 55 10.36 22.61 -1.46
N ILE A 56 9.87 22.73 -2.69
CA ILE A 56 9.92 21.67 -3.71
C ILE A 56 11.36 21.14 -3.74
N PHE A 57 11.52 19.84 -4.00
CA PHE A 57 12.84 19.26 -4.25
C PHE A 57 13.35 19.67 -5.65
N THR A 58 13.64 20.95 -5.77
CA THR A 58 14.36 21.56 -6.87
C THR A 58 15.73 21.93 -6.33
N SER A 59 16.78 21.24 -6.78
CA SER A 59 18.12 21.77 -6.55
C SER A 59 18.20 23.12 -7.25
N ARG A 60 18.62 24.18 -6.53
CA ARG A 60 18.84 25.50 -7.15
C ARG A 60 19.86 25.41 -8.28
N ASN A 61 20.85 24.54 -8.10
CA ASN A 61 21.93 24.28 -9.06
C ASN A 61 21.77 22.83 -9.53
N SER A 62 21.20 22.65 -10.70
CA SER A 62 20.95 21.35 -11.32
C SER A 62 22.24 20.81 -11.94
N LEU A 63 22.69 19.60 -11.59
CA LEU A 63 23.90 18.99 -12.15
C LEU A 63 23.81 18.84 -13.69
N PHE A 64 22.60 18.65 -14.23
CA PHE A 64 22.33 18.58 -15.66
C PHE A 64 21.48 19.74 -16.13
N LYS A 65 21.85 20.32 -17.27
CA LYS A 65 21.02 21.25 -18.04
C LYS A 65 20.71 20.60 -19.39
N PRO A 66 19.68 19.75 -19.48
CA PRO A 66 19.26 19.16 -20.75
C PRO A 66 18.70 20.23 -21.68
N TYR A 67 19.08 20.20 -22.95
CA TYR A 67 18.47 21.00 -24.01
C TYR A 67 18.17 20.11 -25.20
N VAL A 68 17.02 20.31 -25.85
CA VAL A 68 16.63 19.51 -27.03
C VAL A 68 17.14 20.18 -28.29
N VAL A 69 17.66 19.36 -29.21
CA VAL A 69 18.15 19.77 -30.51
C VAL A 69 17.21 19.23 -31.59
N THR A 70 16.75 20.11 -32.48
CA THR A 70 15.75 19.80 -33.53
C THR A 70 16.27 19.95 -34.96
N GLU A 71 17.29 20.79 -35.17
CA GLU A 71 17.82 21.11 -36.50
C GLU A 71 18.65 19.97 -37.09
N ASP A 72 18.40 19.61 -38.37
CA ASP A 72 19.06 18.47 -39.02
C ASP A 72 20.58 18.60 -39.08
N SER A 73 21.08 19.81 -39.36
CA SER A 73 22.50 20.11 -39.42
C SER A 73 23.19 19.93 -38.06
N GLU A 74 22.56 20.44 -36.98
CA GLU A 74 23.09 20.32 -35.62
C GLU A 74 23.01 18.86 -35.11
N ILE A 75 21.92 18.13 -35.38
CA ILE A 75 21.81 16.71 -35.06
C ILE A 75 22.91 15.91 -35.80
N SER A 76 23.08 16.13 -37.10
CA SER A 76 24.07 15.40 -37.91
C SER A 76 25.50 15.68 -37.43
N ASP A 77 25.82 16.94 -37.13
CA ASP A 77 27.10 17.34 -36.56
C ASP A 77 27.33 16.69 -35.18
N LEU A 78 26.36 16.73 -34.27
CA LEU A 78 26.44 16.10 -32.96
C LEU A 78 26.68 14.58 -33.03
N PHE A 79 25.98 13.86 -33.92
CA PHE A 79 26.22 12.43 -34.13
C PHE A 79 27.63 12.18 -34.70
N SER A 80 28.07 12.95 -35.69
CA SER A 80 29.41 12.82 -36.28
C SER A 80 30.54 13.06 -35.25
N ARG A 81 30.36 14.03 -34.34
CA ARG A 81 31.35 14.40 -33.33
C ARG A 81 31.34 13.49 -32.10
N ARG A 82 30.14 13.13 -31.59
CA ARG A 82 29.96 12.49 -30.27
C ARG A 82 29.49 11.02 -30.30
N ALA A 83 29.00 10.54 -31.45
CA ALA A 83 28.50 9.16 -31.64
C ALA A 83 29.18 8.48 -32.83
N LYS A 84 30.52 8.50 -32.86
CA LYS A 84 31.34 7.98 -33.98
C LYS A 84 30.90 6.58 -34.44
N GLY A 85 30.59 6.45 -35.72
CA GLY A 85 30.11 5.20 -36.33
C GLY A 85 28.63 4.89 -36.11
N VAL A 86 27.86 5.84 -35.60
CA VAL A 86 26.40 5.74 -35.45
C VAL A 86 25.75 6.90 -36.22
N ASP A 87 24.91 6.57 -37.19
CA ASP A 87 24.19 7.58 -37.96
C ASP A 87 23.15 8.32 -37.11
N ALA A 88 22.84 9.55 -37.51
CA ALA A 88 21.74 10.32 -36.96
C ALA A 88 20.39 9.58 -37.15
N PRO A 89 19.39 9.79 -36.26
CA PRO A 89 18.08 9.16 -36.39
C PRO A 89 17.37 9.61 -37.67
N SER A 90 16.78 8.65 -38.40
CA SER A 90 16.08 8.92 -39.67
C SER A 90 14.67 9.50 -39.44
N GLN A 91 14.07 9.13 -38.31
CA GLN A 91 12.76 9.63 -37.87
C GLN A 91 12.92 10.38 -36.55
N LYS A 92 12.81 11.71 -36.63
CA LYS A 92 12.77 12.57 -35.44
C LYS A 92 11.50 12.33 -34.63
N GLY A 93 11.65 12.34 -33.32
CA GLY A 93 10.55 12.48 -32.38
C GLY A 93 10.33 13.93 -31.96
N GLU A 94 9.30 14.13 -31.15
CA GLU A 94 8.98 15.42 -30.51
C GLU A 94 8.98 15.24 -29.00
N LEU A 95 9.68 16.11 -28.29
CA LEU A 95 9.67 16.17 -26.83
C LEU A 95 9.03 17.48 -26.40
N GLU A 96 7.82 17.41 -25.86
CA GLU A 96 7.11 18.59 -25.35
C GLU A 96 7.82 19.20 -24.13
N PHE A 97 8.52 20.32 -24.35
CA PHE A 97 9.02 21.21 -23.30
C PHE A 97 7.94 22.24 -22.94
N SER A 98 7.15 21.93 -21.91
CA SER A 98 6.22 22.87 -21.29
C SER A 98 6.67 23.17 -19.87
N SER A 99 6.52 24.43 -19.43
CA SER A 99 6.70 24.82 -18.03
C SER A 99 5.79 24.07 -17.04
N SER A 100 4.71 23.46 -17.54
CA SER A 100 3.82 22.57 -16.77
C SER A 100 4.32 21.12 -16.61
N LYS A 101 5.46 20.75 -17.21
CA LYS A 101 6.01 19.38 -17.23
C LYS A 101 7.33 19.33 -16.46
N TYR A 102 7.25 18.96 -15.19
CA TYR A 102 8.40 18.98 -14.28
C TYR A 102 9.33 17.74 -14.38
N THR A 103 9.07 16.76 -15.26
CA THR A 103 9.87 15.51 -15.34
C THR A 103 11.37 15.74 -15.40
N TRP A 104 11.84 16.65 -16.27
CA TRP A 104 13.25 16.99 -16.43
C TRP A 104 13.87 17.59 -15.16
N ILE A 105 13.17 18.57 -14.58
CA ILE A 105 13.61 19.29 -13.38
C ILE A 105 13.67 18.33 -12.18
N ASN A 106 12.67 17.45 -12.02
CA ASN A 106 12.67 16.42 -10.98
C ASN A 106 13.78 15.40 -11.18
N ALA A 107 13.89 14.79 -12.38
CA ALA A 107 14.92 13.80 -12.68
C ALA A 107 16.31 14.37 -12.41
N SER A 108 16.60 15.56 -12.94
CA SER A 108 17.89 16.20 -12.72
C SER A 108 18.11 16.59 -11.26
N SER A 109 17.10 17.07 -10.52
CA SER A 109 17.25 17.37 -9.09
C SER A 109 17.57 16.12 -8.27
N ILE A 110 16.93 14.98 -8.56
CA ILE A 110 17.20 13.68 -7.93
C ILE A 110 18.63 13.22 -8.23
N LEU A 111 19.07 13.30 -9.50
CA LEU A 111 20.43 12.97 -9.87
C LEU A 111 21.45 13.92 -9.23
N THR A 112 21.15 15.22 -9.17
CA THR A 112 22.00 16.22 -8.48
C THR A 112 22.20 15.86 -7.02
N PHE A 113 21.13 15.47 -6.31
CA PHE A 113 21.22 15.08 -4.91
C PHE A 113 21.97 13.76 -4.70
N LEU A 114 21.77 12.79 -5.61
CA LEU A 114 22.49 11.51 -5.59
C LEU A 114 24.00 11.73 -5.77
N PHE A 115 24.39 12.59 -6.71
CA PHE A 115 25.78 12.92 -7.05
C PHE A 115 26.28 14.24 -6.43
N ARG A 116 25.66 14.71 -5.33
CA ARG A 116 25.94 16.04 -4.74
C ARG A 116 27.42 16.26 -4.36
N ASN A 117 28.12 15.19 -4.01
CA ASN A 117 29.56 15.19 -3.70
C ASN A 117 30.45 15.54 -4.90
N TYR A 118 29.89 15.56 -6.11
CA TYR A 118 30.57 15.82 -7.38
C TYR A 118 30.15 17.13 -8.04
N VAL A 119 29.28 17.92 -7.40
CA VAL A 119 28.87 19.24 -7.88
C VAL A 119 29.97 20.26 -7.56
N SER A 120 31.01 20.30 -8.39
CA SER A 120 32.04 21.34 -8.35
C SER A 120 31.53 22.64 -8.98
N ASP A 121 31.69 23.74 -8.23
CA ASP A 121 31.63 25.13 -8.68
C ASP A 121 30.29 25.63 -9.25
N ASN A 122 29.18 24.95 -8.96
CA ASN A 122 27.81 25.27 -9.42
C ASN A 122 27.59 25.25 -10.95
N GLU A 123 28.59 24.90 -11.77
CA GLU A 123 28.45 24.86 -13.22
C GLU A 123 27.79 23.56 -13.72
N PRO A 124 26.62 23.62 -14.37
CA PRO A 124 25.89 22.45 -14.83
C PRO A 124 26.50 21.85 -16.10
N PHE A 125 26.42 20.52 -16.23
CA PHE A 125 26.71 19.85 -17.50
C PHE A 125 25.62 20.14 -18.52
N SER A 126 25.99 20.74 -19.65
CA SER A 126 25.08 21.00 -20.76
C SER A 126 25.12 19.82 -21.73
N VAL A 127 24.05 19.03 -21.77
CA VAL A 127 23.99 17.80 -22.56
C VAL A 127 22.87 17.93 -23.60
N PRO A 128 23.16 17.75 -24.90
CA PRO A 128 22.14 17.79 -25.96
C PRO A 128 21.29 16.51 -25.95
N PHE A 129 20.00 16.70 -26.18
CA PHE A 129 19.01 15.64 -26.30
C PHE A 129 18.39 15.64 -27.71
N VAL A 130 18.45 14.49 -28.37
CA VAL A 130 17.79 14.27 -29.66
C VAL A 130 16.65 13.29 -29.46
N ALA A 131 15.48 13.65 -29.97
CA ALA A 131 14.30 12.79 -29.95
C ALA A 131 14.25 11.93 -31.22
N SER A 132 14.03 10.63 -31.07
CA SER A 132 13.87 9.70 -32.20
C SER A 132 12.57 8.90 -32.06
N THR A 133 11.99 8.48 -33.19
CA THR A 133 10.96 7.44 -33.24
C THR A 133 11.31 6.27 -34.16
N ASP A 134 12.58 6.13 -34.56
CA ASP A 134 13.04 5.01 -35.38
C ASP A 134 12.74 3.67 -34.68
N PRO A 135 12.13 2.69 -35.36
CA PRO A 135 11.68 1.45 -34.71
C PRO A 135 12.83 0.53 -34.27
N ASP A 136 13.98 0.63 -34.91
CA ASP A 136 15.15 -0.24 -34.69
C ASP A 136 16.21 0.39 -33.76
N ARG A 137 15.94 1.59 -33.21
CA ARG A 137 16.83 2.29 -32.28
C ARG A 137 16.36 2.12 -30.83
N SER A 138 17.30 2.23 -29.89
CA SER A 138 17.04 2.19 -28.45
C SER A 138 17.48 3.51 -27.83
N SER A 139 16.77 4.00 -26.81
CA SER A 139 17.23 5.17 -26.05
C SER A 139 18.61 4.90 -25.46
N ARG A 140 19.56 5.79 -25.74
CA ARG A 140 20.98 5.59 -25.44
C ARG A 140 21.65 6.94 -25.19
N ALA A 141 22.69 6.95 -24.37
CA ALA A 141 23.68 8.01 -24.39
C ALA A 141 24.94 7.58 -25.13
N PHE A 142 25.50 8.50 -25.89
CA PHE A 142 26.81 8.41 -26.54
C PHE A 142 27.75 9.39 -25.85
N ASP A 143 29.03 9.05 -25.78
CA ASP A 143 30.06 9.95 -25.30
C ASP A 143 31.41 9.57 -25.95
N LEU A 144 32.37 10.50 -25.95
CA LEU A 144 33.73 10.19 -26.36
C LEU A 144 34.48 9.52 -25.22
N HIS A 145 35.36 8.59 -25.59
CA HIS A 145 36.09 7.75 -24.65
C HIS A 145 37.59 8.05 -24.76
N TYR A 146 38.31 8.01 -23.64
CA TYR A 146 39.77 8.18 -23.66
C TYR A 146 40.47 6.89 -24.09
N ASP A 147 41.20 6.96 -25.20
CA ASP A 147 42.12 5.92 -25.71
C ASP A 147 43.58 6.18 -25.28
N ALA A 148 43.78 6.98 -24.23
CA ALA A 148 45.09 7.30 -23.69
C ALA A 148 45.49 6.28 -22.61
N ALA A 149 46.79 5.95 -22.53
CA ALA A 149 47.35 5.11 -21.47
C ALA A 149 47.55 5.90 -20.15
N ASN A 150 46.45 6.41 -19.59
CA ASN A 150 46.41 7.20 -18.36
C ASN A 150 45.21 6.78 -17.48
N LEU A 151 44.98 7.48 -16.36
CA LEU A 151 43.86 7.18 -15.45
C LEU A 151 42.46 7.39 -16.06
N CYS A 152 42.36 8.04 -17.22
CA CYS A 152 41.11 8.21 -17.94
C CYS A 152 40.77 7.01 -18.85
N SER A 153 41.72 6.09 -19.10
CA SER A 153 41.59 5.07 -20.14
C SER A 153 40.28 4.29 -20.05
N GLY A 154 39.52 4.25 -21.14
CA GLY A 154 38.23 3.56 -21.21
C GLY A 154 37.05 4.31 -20.58
N MET A 155 37.25 5.42 -19.86
CA MET A 155 36.18 6.27 -19.33
C MET A 155 35.60 7.21 -20.40
N GLY A 156 34.32 7.55 -20.23
CA GLY A 156 33.67 8.64 -20.94
C GLY A 156 34.23 10.00 -20.53
N TYR A 157 34.17 10.99 -21.42
CA TYR A 157 34.53 12.38 -21.13
C TYR A 157 33.62 12.97 -20.04
N PHE A 158 32.31 12.66 -20.09
CA PHE A 158 31.35 13.00 -19.06
C PHE A 158 31.69 12.30 -17.73
N GLU A 159 31.88 10.98 -17.77
CA GLU A 159 32.16 10.15 -16.59
C GLU A 159 33.39 10.63 -15.82
N SER A 160 34.51 10.79 -16.53
CA SER A 160 35.80 11.19 -15.98
C SER A 160 35.83 12.65 -15.51
N ASN A 161 35.03 13.53 -16.11
CA ASN A 161 34.84 14.90 -15.61
C ASN A 161 34.00 14.92 -14.33
N LEU A 162 32.87 14.20 -14.30
CA LEU A 162 32.03 14.11 -13.11
C LEU A 162 32.80 13.49 -11.93
N LYS A 163 33.62 12.46 -12.18
CA LYS A 163 34.49 11.86 -11.16
C LYS A 163 35.67 12.75 -10.74
N ASN A 164 35.88 13.91 -11.38
CA ASN A 164 37.02 14.81 -11.19
C ASN A 164 38.39 14.13 -11.39
N ILE A 165 38.48 13.19 -12.33
CA ILE A 165 39.72 12.48 -12.69
C ILE A 165 40.38 13.17 -13.88
N CYS A 166 39.59 13.53 -14.91
CA CYS A 166 40.07 14.10 -16.16
C CYS A 166 39.23 15.34 -16.52
N VAL A 167 39.69 16.50 -16.05
CA VAL A 167 38.92 17.76 -16.16
C VAL A 167 39.12 18.40 -17.53
N ILE A 168 38.04 18.65 -18.27
CA ILE A 168 38.03 19.51 -19.47
C ILE A 168 37.31 20.81 -19.11
N ASN A 169 37.94 21.95 -19.38
CA ASN A 169 37.47 23.28 -18.97
C ASN A 169 36.30 23.84 -19.82
N ASN A 170 35.66 23.03 -20.66
CA ASN A 170 34.56 23.45 -21.53
C ASN A 170 33.37 22.50 -21.37
N ARG A 171 32.46 22.78 -20.42
CA ARG A 171 31.35 21.88 -20.04
C ARG A 171 30.17 21.81 -21.04
N HIS A 172 30.37 22.24 -22.28
CA HIS A 172 29.37 22.20 -23.36
C HIS A 172 29.57 21.07 -24.38
N ASP A 173 30.73 20.38 -24.37
CA ASP A 173 31.07 19.36 -25.39
C ASP A 173 30.96 17.89 -24.93
N TYR A 174 30.28 17.64 -23.80
CA TYR A 174 30.06 16.30 -23.26
C TYR A 174 28.79 15.62 -23.76
N GLY A 175 28.93 14.35 -24.17
CA GLY A 175 27.83 13.43 -24.39
C GLY A 175 26.80 13.83 -25.46
N LEU A 176 25.93 12.89 -25.79
CA LEU A 176 24.75 13.07 -26.62
C LEU A 176 23.71 12.06 -26.17
N VAL A 177 22.50 12.52 -25.80
CA VAL A 177 21.43 11.61 -25.36
C VAL A 177 20.36 11.49 -26.44
N GLU A 178 20.17 10.27 -26.92
CA GLU A 178 19.05 9.93 -27.79
C GLU A 178 17.88 9.36 -26.97
N ILE A 179 16.75 10.08 -26.97
CA ILE A 179 15.49 9.60 -26.40
C ILE A 179 14.64 9.06 -27.55
N ASN A 180 14.87 7.79 -27.89
CA ASN A 180 14.00 7.06 -28.79
C ASN A 180 12.70 6.61 -28.06
N TYR A 181 11.54 6.77 -28.67
CA TYR A 181 10.27 6.21 -28.18
C TYR A 181 9.37 5.74 -29.34
N ASN A 182 8.49 4.77 -29.08
CA ASN A 182 7.58 4.29 -30.12
C ASN A 182 6.51 5.35 -30.46
N LYS A 183 6.42 5.76 -31.74
CA LYS A 183 5.49 6.80 -32.21
C LYS A 183 4.01 6.47 -32.01
N ASP A 184 3.61 5.21 -32.19
CA ASP A 184 2.20 4.77 -32.04
C ASP A 184 1.73 4.78 -30.58
N ILE A 185 2.67 4.57 -29.65
CA ILE A 185 2.44 4.54 -28.20
C ILE A 185 2.57 5.95 -27.61
N GLY A 186 3.57 6.71 -28.07
CA GLY A 186 3.92 8.03 -27.56
C GLY A 186 4.62 7.99 -26.19
N VAL A 187 5.10 9.17 -25.77
CA VAL A 187 5.82 9.34 -24.50
C VAL A 187 5.00 10.12 -23.46
N PHE A 188 5.10 9.72 -22.21
CA PHE A 188 4.51 10.36 -21.03
C PHE A 188 5.58 11.16 -20.30
N SER A 189 5.30 12.45 -20.10
CA SER A 189 6.02 13.31 -19.17
C SER A 189 5.05 13.66 -18.03
N SER A 190 5.46 13.43 -16.79
CA SER A 190 4.65 13.75 -15.62
C SER A 190 4.36 15.25 -15.57
N LYS A 191 3.07 15.58 -15.38
CA LYS A 191 2.63 16.94 -15.04
C LYS A 191 3.03 17.33 -13.61
N ASN A 192 3.24 16.32 -12.75
CA ASN A 192 3.59 16.50 -11.35
C ASN A 192 5.04 16.01 -11.14
N ARG A 193 5.35 15.55 -9.91
CA ARG A 193 6.64 14.94 -9.60
C ARG A 193 6.76 13.54 -10.24
N ILE A 194 7.98 13.01 -10.26
CA ILE A 194 8.24 11.59 -10.56
C ILE A 194 7.70 10.75 -9.38
N LYS A 195 7.27 9.52 -9.64
CA LYS A 195 6.81 8.59 -8.59
C LYS A 195 7.66 7.33 -8.58
N LEU A 196 7.87 6.73 -7.41
CA LEU A 196 8.63 5.48 -7.28
C LEU A 196 7.85 4.28 -7.81
N LEU A 197 6.51 4.35 -7.77
CA LEU A 197 5.60 3.49 -8.51
C LEU A 197 5.07 4.26 -9.75
N PRO A 198 5.35 3.81 -10.99
CA PRO A 198 4.98 4.57 -12.20
C PRO A 198 3.48 4.58 -12.50
N GLU A 199 3.00 5.69 -13.07
CA GLU A 199 1.61 5.93 -13.48
C GLU A 199 1.52 6.45 -14.94
N ASN A 200 2.44 6.02 -15.81
CA ASN A 200 2.49 6.45 -17.23
C ASN A 200 1.44 5.78 -18.13
N GLY A 201 0.77 4.74 -17.63
CA GLY A 201 -0.28 4.00 -18.32
C GLY A 201 0.13 3.46 -19.68
N ILE A 202 -0.75 3.67 -20.67
CA ILE A 202 -0.57 3.23 -22.06
C ILE A 202 0.60 3.90 -22.82
N LYS A 203 1.33 4.87 -22.24
CA LYS A 203 2.46 5.57 -22.89
C LYS A 203 3.81 5.11 -22.34
N GLU A 204 4.91 5.33 -23.07
CA GLU A 204 6.26 5.08 -22.53
C GLU A 204 6.67 6.18 -21.54
N SER A 205 7.31 5.85 -20.42
CA SER A 205 7.72 6.85 -19.41
C SER A 205 8.98 7.59 -19.82
N LEU A 206 8.92 8.94 -19.90
CA LEU A 206 10.09 9.77 -20.12
C LEU A 206 11.11 9.63 -18.98
N SER A 207 10.70 9.62 -17.70
CA SER A 207 11.65 9.57 -16.58
C SER A 207 12.50 8.29 -16.59
N HIS A 208 11.91 7.15 -16.97
CA HIS A 208 12.66 5.91 -17.18
C HIS A 208 13.72 6.07 -18.27
N LYS A 209 13.37 6.69 -19.41
CA LYS A 209 14.32 6.96 -20.50
C LYS A 209 15.49 7.80 -19.99
N LEU A 210 15.22 8.85 -19.21
CA LEU A 210 16.26 9.74 -18.66
C LEU A 210 17.20 9.01 -17.72
N PHE A 211 16.68 8.23 -16.76
CA PHE A 211 17.52 7.44 -15.86
C PHE A 211 18.31 6.37 -16.63
N LEU A 212 17.67 5.62 -17.54
CA LEU A 212 18.35 4.63 -18.38
C LEU A 212 19.52 5.22 -19.17
N THR A 213 19.32 6.34 -19.87
CA THR A 213 20.40 6.98 -20.65
C THR A 213 21.44 7.65 -19.76
N PHE A 214 21.03 8.18 -18.61
CA PHE A 214 21.97 8.79 -17.67
C PHE A 214 22.94 7.76 -17.08
N ALA A 215 22.49 6.54 -16.77
CA ALA A 215 23.38 5.47 -16.34
C ALA A 215 24.50 5.21 -17.36
N SER A 216 24.20 5.27 -18.67
CA SER A 216 25.22 5.15 -19.71
C SER A 216 26.20 6.33 -19.76
N LEU A 217 25.78 7.56 -19.46
CA LEU A 217 26.72 8.70 -19.37
C LEU A 217 27.74 8.55 -18.24
N ILE A 218 27.36 7.89 -17.13
CA ILE A 218 28.22 7.71 -15.94
C ILE A 218 29.05 6.42 -15.96
N GLY A 219 29.28 5.79 -17.12
CA GLY A 219 30.12 4.59 -17.18
C GLY A 219 29.38 3.25 -17.21
N VAL A 220 28.03 3.21 -17.18
CA VAL A 220 27.27 1.94 -17.36
C VAL A 220 27.12 1.63 -18.85
N TYR A 221 28.25 1.33 -19.48
CA TYR A 221 28.42 0.86 -20.85
C TYR A 221 29.59 -0.12 -20.93
N SER A 222 29.75 -0.81 -22.06
CA SER A 222 30.86 -1.73 -22.30
C SER A 222 31.55 -1.40 -23.63
N ASN A 223 32.88 -1.46 -23.67
CA ASN A 223 33.65 -1.28 -24.90
C ASN A 223 33.90 -2.64 -25.56
N HIS A 224 32.94 -3.10 -26.36
CA HIS A 224 33.04 -4.37 -27.08
C HIS A 224 32.49 -4.25 -28.52
N ASN A 225 32.71 -5.29 -29.32
CA ASN A 225 32.02 -5.53 -30.59
C ASN A 225 31.53 -6.99 -30.65
N HIS A 226 31.06 -7.43 -31.82
CA HIS A 226 30.62 -8.81 -32.03
C HIS A 226 31.71 -9.87 -31.90
N GLU A 227 33.00 -9.49 -31.88
CA GLU A 227 34.11 -10.43 -31.70
C GLU A 227 34.54 -10.57 -30.23
N GLY A 228 34.54 -9.48 -29.46
CA GLY A 228 35.01 -9.46 -28.08
C GLY A 228 35.04 -8.07 -27.45
N PHE A 229 35.60 -7.98 -26.23
CA PHE A 229 35.93 -6.70 -25.60
C PHE A 229 37.11 -6.03 -26.32
N LYS A 230 37.21 -4.71 -26.22
CA LYS A 230 38.25 -3.91 -26.86
C LYS A 230 39.14 -3.21 -25.84
N ASN A 231 40.37 -2.93 -26.25
CA ASN A 231 41.22 -1.97 -25.55
C ASN A 231 40.78 -0.53 -25.92
N PRO A 232 40.74 0.40 -24.95
CA PRO A 232 40.75 0.17 -23.50
C PRO A 232 39.39 -0.33 -22.99
N LEU A 233 39.41 -1.22 -22.00
CA LEU A 233 38.20 -1.69 -21.31
C LEU A 233 37.50 -0.52 -20.60
N SER A 234 36.16 -0.50 -20.58
CA SER A 234 35.43 0.49 -19.80
C SER A 234 35.58 0.24 -18.30
N THR A 235 35.26 1.26 -17.48
CA THR A 235 35.19 1.11 -16.02
C THR A 235 34.25 -0.01 -15.59
N PHE A 236 33.13 -0.20 -16.29
CA PHE A 236 32.20 -1.30 -16.06
C PHE A 236 32.75 -2.66 -16.52
N ASP A 237 33.52 -2.72 -17.62
CA ASP A 237 34.10 -3.98 -18.13
C ASP A 237 35.05 -4.63 -17.11
N TYR A 238 35.80 -3.84 -16.33
CA TYR A 238 36.65 -4.34 -15.24
C TYR A 238 35.87 -5.09 -14.13
N HIS A 239 34.55 -4.92 -14.04
CA HIS A 239 33.67 -5.63 -13.12
C HIS A 239 32.98 -6.85 -13.76
N ILE A 240 33.25 -7.17 -15.02
CA ILE A 240 32.64 -8.31 -15.70
C ILE A 240 33.54 -9.54 -15.57
N ILE A 241 32.93 -10.65 -15.18
CA ILE A 241 33.52 -11.97 -15.31
C ILE A 241 32.75 -12.83 -16.33
N SER A 242 33.45 -13.77 -16.96
CA SER A 242 32.83 -14.97 -17.53
C SER A 242 33.62 -16.21 -17.10
N ASN A 243 32.93 -17.32 -16.85
CA ASN A 243 33.50 -18.56 -16.31
C ASN A 243 34.39 -18.38 -15.04
N ASN A 244 34.10 -17.33 -14.25
CA ASN A 244 34.85 -16.86 -13.07
C ASN A 244 36.20 -16.15 -13.33
N ASN A 245 36.56 -15.90 -14.58
CA ASN A 245 37.70 -15.05 -14.93
C ASN A 245 37.21 -13.66 -15.33
N PHE A 246 37.94 -12.61 -14.96
CA PHE A 246 37.68 -11.26 -15.47
C PHE A 246 37.85 -11.21 -16.98
N VAL A 247 37.01 -10.42 -17.64
CA VAL A 247 37.12 -10.21 -19.08
C VAL A 247 38.37 -9.38 -19.40
N THR A 248 38.92 -9.58 -20.60
CA THR A 248 40.04 -8.77 -21.10
C THR A 248 39.82 -8.42 -22.56
N ASP A 249 40.52 -7.39 -23.03
CA ASP A 249 40.59 -6.93 -24.42
C ASP A 249 41.10 -8.00 -25.41
N LYS A 250 41.64 -9.12 -24.91
CA LYS A 250 42.18 -10.23 -25.69
C LYS A 250 41.24 -11.42 -25.79
N VAL A 251 40.17 -11.48 -24.98
CA VAL A 251 39.23 -12.60 -24.95
C VAL A 251 38.13 -12.38 -25.98
N LYS A 252 38.05 -13.25 -26.98
CA LYS A 252 36.94 -13.26 -27.93
C LYS A 252 35.72 -13.94 -27.32
N PHE A 253 34.53 -13.50 -27.72
CA PHE A 253 33.26 -14.13 -27.33
C PHE A 253 33.18 -15.59 -27.80
N SER A 254 33.79 -15.92 -28.94
CA SER A 254 33.95 -17.31 -29.43
C SER A 254 34.67 -18.22 -28.45
N ASP A 255 35.63 -17.67 -27.70
CA ASP A 255 36.54 -18.40 -26.83
C ASP A 255 35.91 -18.58 -25.43
N ILE A 256 34.99 -17.69 -25.07
CA ILE A 256 34.10 -17.84 -23.90
C ILE A 256 33.09 -18.96 -24.17
N GLN A 257 32.32 -18.85 -25.26
CA GLN A 257 31.29 -19.81 -25.62
C GLN A 257 30.94 -19.71 -27.12
N LYS A 258 30.96 -20.85 -27.83
CA LYS A 258 30.63 -20.93 -29.27
C LYS A 258 29.24 -20.38 -29.64
N SER A 259 28.35 -20.21 -28.67
CA SER A 259 26.98 -19.72 -28.82
C SER A 259 26.74 -18.41 -28.06
N CYS A 260 27.78 -17.61 -27.79
CA CYS A 260 27.61 -16.30 -27.17
C CYS A 260 26.83 -15.37 -28.12
N ASP A 261 25.65 -14.96 -27.67
CA ASP A 261 24.63 -14.24 -28.41
C ASP A 261 24.13 -13.06 -27.58
N TYR A 262 23.84 -11.96 -28.25
CA TYR A 262 23.27 -10.76 -27.67
C TYR A 262 21.81 -11.01 -27.23
N ASP A 263 21.27 -10.11 -26.40
CA ASP A 263 19.92 -10.21 -25.83
C ASP A 263 19.66 -11.48 -24.96
N SER A 264 20.69 -12.27 -24.58
CA SER A 264 20.54 -13.51 -23.80
C SER A 264 21.49 -13.61 -22.58
N TYR A 265 20.94 -14.01 -21.42
CA TYR A 265 21.71 -14.27 -20.19
C TYR A 265 22.37 -15.66 -20.15
N SER A 266 21.92 -16.60 -21.00
CA SER A 266 22.37 -18.01 -20.99
C SER A 266 23.42 -18.32 -22.06
N SER A 267 23.76 -17.35 -22.91
CA SER A 267 24.62 -17.52 -24.08
C SER A 267 26.11 -17.28 -23.79
N CYS A 268 26.42 -16.28 -22.95
CA CYS A 268 27.79 -15.84 -22.64
C CYS A 268 28.14 -15.92 -21.14
N HIS A 269 27.12 -16.18 -20.29
CA HIS A 269 27.22 -16.32 -18.83
C HIS A 269 27.96 -15.18 -18.09
N PHE A 270 27.95 -13.97 -18.65
CA PHE A 270 28.55 -12.80 -18.01
C PHE A 270 27.90 -12.50 -16.65
N LYS A 271 28.71 -12.12 -15.67
CA LYS A 271 28.26 -11.67 -14.35
C LYS A 271 28.99 -10.39 -13.96
N PHE A 272 28.27 -9.47 -13.33
CA PHE A 272 28.86 -8.30 -12.66
C PHE A 272 29.39 -8.70 -11.27
N VAL A 273 30.55 -8.16 -10.90
CA VAL A 273 31.26 -8.41 -9.64
C VAL A 273 31.75 -7.09 -9.06
N GLY A 274 31.28 -6.75 -7.87
CA GLY A 274 31.76 -5.59 -7.13
C GLY A 274 31.48 -5.72 -5.64
N VAL A 275 32.30 -5.06 -4.83
CA VAL A 275 32.32 -5.25 -3.37
C VAL A 275 30.98 -4.81 -2.73
N ASN A 276 30.36 -3.76 -3.24
CA ASN A 276 29.11 -3.22 -2.71
C ASN A 276 27.90 -4.06 -3.17
N THR A 277 27.88 -4.47 -4.44
CA THR A 277 26.84 -5.34 -4.99
C THR A 277 26.88 -6.75 -4.38
N GLU A 278 28.06 -7.35 -4.20
CA GLU A 278 28.19 -8.64 -3.50
C GLU A 278 27.83 -8.52 -2.01
N ALA A 279 28.20 -7.43 -1.33
CA ALA A 279 27.82 -7.20 0.07
C ALA A 279 26.29 -7.03 0.27
N LEU A 280 25.56 -6.55 -0.75
CA LEU A 280 24.10 -6.44 -0.75
C LEU A 280 23.41 -7.81 -0.90
N LEU A 281 24.04 -8.73 -1.64
CA LEU A 281 23.52 -10.08 -1.91
C LEU A 281 23.97 -11.13 -0.88
N ALA A 282 25.03 -10.85 -0.11
CA ALA A 282 25.59 -11.79 0.85
C ALA A 282 24.55 -12.33 1.86
N PRO A 283 24.47 -13.65 2.10
CA PRO A 283 23.56 -14.22 3.09
C PRO A 283 23.86 -13.71 4.49
N GLY A 284 22.86 -13.10 5.13
CA GLY A 284 23.02 -12.24 6.31
C GLY A 284 23.55 -12.93 7.58
N LYS A 285 24.88 -13.05 7.69
CA LYS A 285 25.64 -13.14 8.95
C LYS A 285 26.94 -12.33 8.81
N ASN A 286 27.07 -11.27 9.59
CA ASN A 286 28.26 -10.46 9.86
C ASN A 286 29.45 -10.67 8.89
N THR A 287 29.49 -9.90 7.79
CA THR A 287 30.60 -9.92 6.85
C THR A 287 31.89 -9.38 7.48
N LYS A 288 32.79 -10.29 7.89
CA LYS A 288 34.21 -9.97 7.88
C LYS A 288 34.67 -9.87 6.42
N PRO A 289 35.48 -8.89 6.03
CA PRO A 289 36.07 -8.84 4.69
C PRO A 289 37.21 -9.87 4.61
N GLN A 290 36.95 -11.08 4.09
CA GLN A 290 38.03 -12.03 3.81
C GLN A 290 37.72 -13.06 2.71
N ALA A 291 38.41 -12.89 1.57
CA ALA A 291 38.92 -13.88 0.61
C ALA A 291 37.98 -14.86 -0.12
N ASP A 292 36.99 -15.49 0.52
CA ASP A 292 36.23 -16.61 -0.08
C ASP A 292 34.80 -16.21 -0.47
N PHE A 293 34.63 -15.72 -1.70
CA PHE A 293 33.36 -15.25 -2.24
C PHE A 293 32.50 -16.39 -2.83
N TYR A 294 31.22 -16.45 -2.44
CA TYR A 294 30.27 -17.45 -2.92
C TYR A 294 29.92 -17.25 -4.41
N LYS A 295 30.10 -18.30 -5.22
CA LYS A 295 30.00 -18.24 -6.71
C LYS A 295 28.59 -18.05 -7.30
N THR A 296 27.55 -18.18 -6.49
CA THR A 296 26.14 -18.23 -6.95
C THR A 296 25.48 -16.86 -7.02
N ASP A 297 25.84 -15.93 -6.13
CA ASP A 297 24.99 -14.79 -5.78
C ASP A 297 25.50 -13.51 -6.47
N ARG A 298 25.52 -13.52 -7.81
CA ARG A 298 26.02 -12.42 -8.66
C ARG A 298 25.00 -12.07 -9.74
N PHE A 299 24.89 -10.78 -10.08
CA PHE A 299 24.01 -10.35 -11.16
C PHE A 299 24.53 -10.86 -12.51
N SER A 300 23.81 -11.79 -13.13
CA SER A 300 24.03 -12.09 -14.55
C SER A 300 23.74 -10.85 -15.38
N ILE A 301 24.51 -10.64 -16.44
CA ILE A 301 24.31 -9.55 -17.39
C ILE A 301 24.23 -10.10 -18.81
N HIS A 302 23.59 -9.34 -19.71
CA HIS A 302 23.75 -9.51 -21.15
C HIS A 302 23.92 -8.14 -21.80
N PHE A 303 24.35 -8.12 -23.07
CA PHE A 303 24.39 -6.92 -23.88
C PHE A 303 23.25 -6.95 -24.89
N THR A 304 22.57 -5.82 -25.09
CA THR A 304 21.62 -5.68 -26.20
C THR A 304 22.33 -5.69 -27.53
N LYS A 305 21.63 -5.90 -28.65
CA LYS A 305 22.21 -5.68 -30.00
C LYS A 305 22.85 -4.29 -30.21
N SER A 306 22.43 -3.28 -29.46
CA SER A 306 23.05 -1.95 -29.43
C SER A 306 24.29 -1.84 -28.52
N GLY A 307 24.72 -2.93 -27.87
CA GLY A 307 25.85 -2.99 -26.94
C GLY A 307 25.54 -2.48 -25.52
N ALA A 308 24.28 -2.19 -25.18
CA ALA A 308 23.92 -1.68 -23.86
C ALA A 308 23.84 -2.82 -22.83
N PRO A 309 24.49 -2.72 -21.66
CA PRO A 309 24.38 -3.72 -20.61
C PRO A 309 22.98 -3.78 -20.02
N LYS A 310 22.53 -4.99 -19.69
CA LYS A 310 21.26 -5.29 -19.03
C LYS A 310 21.47 -6.24 -17.88
N LEU A 311 20.98 -5.84 -16.70
CA LEU A 311 21.09 -6.61 -15.47
C LEU A 311 19.95 -7.64 -15.38
N ASN A 312 20.25 -8.86 -14.91
CA ASN A 312 19.25 -9.85 -14.52
C ASN A 312 18.59 -9.50 -13.18
N LEU A 313 18.08 -8.28 -13.10
CA LEU A 313 17.21 -7.80 -12.04
C LEU A 313 15.77 -7.85 -12.57
N ARG A 314 14.83 -8.29 -11.75
CA ARG A 314 13.40 -8.21 -12.05
C ARG A 314 12.93 -6.75 -11.92
N ASN A 315 12.30 -6.26 -12.98
CA ASN A 315 11.52 -5.02 -13.10
C ASN A 315 12.20 -3.67 -12.75
N SER A 316 13.53 -3.59 -12.76
CA SER A 316 14.26 -2.35 -12.43
C SER A 316 14.73 -1.57 -13.67
N ILE A 317 15.21 -0.33 -13.50
CA ILE A 317 15.51 0.62 -14.59
C ILE A 317 16.55 0.05 -15.58
N LEU A 318 17.61 -0.58 -15.07
CA LEU A 318 18.73 -1.13 -15.85
C LEU A 318 18.52 -2.61 -16.19
N SER A 319 17.33 -3.16 -15.93
CA SER A 319 17.03 -4.55 -16.23
C SER A 319 16.73 -4.81 -17.71
N GLY A 320 16.91 -6.08 -18.12
CA GLY A 320 16.35 -6.61 -19.37
C GLY A 320 14.89 -7.06 -19.26
N SER A 321 14.12 -6.60 -18.27
CA SER A 321 12.73 -7.03 -18.06
C SER A 321 11.77 -6.40 -19.08
N SER A 322 10.80 -7.17 -19.60
CA SER A 322 9.72 -6.65 -20.46
C SER A 322 8.65 -5.84 -19.70
N PHE A 323 8.67 -5.93 -18.37
CA PHE A 323 7.84 -5.17 -17.44
C PHE A 323 8.75 -4.54 -16.39
N ILE A 324 8.73 -3.21 -16.30
CA ILE A 324 9.55 -2.44 -15.34
C ILE A 324 8.61 -1.48 -14.60
N ASN A 325 8.55 -1.62 -13.28
CA ASN A 325 7.65 -0.87 -12.39
C ASN A 325 8.39 -0.13 -11.27
N HIS A 326 9.66 0.17 -11.51
CA HIS A 326 10.45 1.12 -10.74
C HIS A 326 10.51 2.45 -11.48
N GLY A 327 10.17 3.54 -10.80
CA GLY A 327 10.30 4.90 -11.34
C GLY A 327 11.67 5.56 -11.14
N PHE A 328 12.55 4.91 -10.35
CA PHE A 328 13.92 5.32 -10.05
C PHE A 328 14.79 4.06 -9.83
N TYR A 329 16.11 4.22 -9.65
CA TYR A 329 17.01 3.09 -9.42
C TYR A 329 16.68 2.35 -8.12
N ASN A 330 16.81 1.02 -8.13
CA ASN A 330 16.76 0.22 -6.90
C ASN A 330 18.13 0.21 -6.19
N GLN A 331 18.22 -0.33 -4.97
CA GLN A 331 19.49 -0.31 -4.23
C GLN A 331 20.63 -1.02 -4.98
N ALA A 332 20.37 -2.17 -5.60
CA ALA A 332 21.39 -2.91 -6.36
C ALA A 332 21.99 -2.09 -7.51
N GLU A 333 21.18 -1.30 -8.22
CA GLU A 333 21.63 -0.39 -9.27
C GLU A 333 22.48 0.76 -8.71
N LEU A 334 22.16 1.26 -7.51
CA LEU A 334 22.97 2.27 -6.83
C LEU A 334 24.27 1.71 -6.22
N GLU A 335 24.28 0.50 -5.67
CA GLU A 335 25.53 -0.14 -5.22
C GLU A 335 26.45 -0.45 -6.42
N LEU A 336 25.89 -0.74 -7.60
CA LEU A 336 26.66 -0.88 -8.84
C LEU A 336 27.36 0.44 -9.22
N PHE A 337 26.70 1.59 -9.08
CA PHE A 337 27.34 2.89 -9.30
C PHE A 337 28.52 3.11 -8.33
N LYS A 338 28.42 2.62 -7.08
CA LYS A 338 29.56 2.66 -6.15
C LYS A 338 30.70 1.75 -6.57
N ASP A 339 30.39 0.55 -7.07
CA ASP A 339 31.41 -0.39 -7.54
C ASP A 339 32.20 0.18 -8.73
N ILE A 340 31.55 0.82 -9.71
CA ILE A 340 32.23 1.52 -10.81
C ILE A 340 32.88 2.87 -10.41
N GLY A 341 32.99 3.17 -9.11
CA GLY A 341 33.82 4.25 -8.57
C GLY A 341 33.11 5.55 -8.14
N TYR A 342 31.79 5.55 -7.90
CA TYR A 342 31.09 6.72 -7.36
C TYR A 342 30.90 6.71 -5.84
N ASN A 343 31.23 7.82 -5.18
CA ASN A 343 31.00 8.07 -3.76
C ASN A 343 29.60 8.66 -3.54
N ILE A 344 28.57 7.83 -3.68
CA ILE A 344 27.17 8.16 -3.41
C ILE A 344 26.68 7.50 -2.12
N ASN A 345 25.74 8.13 -1.40
CA ASN A 345 25.17 7.55 -0.19
C ASN A 345 23.84 6.82 -0.48
N THR A 346 23.92 5.53 -0.80
CA THR A 346 22.74 4.68 -1.05
C THR A 346 21.76 4.64 0.13
N LYS A 347 22.26 4.87 1.36
CA LYS A 347 21.46 4.88 2.59
C LYS A 347 20.54 6.09 2.74
N ASP A 348 20.69 7.12 1.90
CA ASP A 348 19.70 8.20 1.77
C ASP A 348 18.39 7.67 1.13
N PHE A 349 18.53 6.76 0.17
CA PHE A 349 17.43 6.21 -0.62
C PHE A 349 16.93 4.87 -0.11
N PHE A 350 17.76 4.03 0.51
CA PHE A 350 17.37 2.69 0.97
C PHE A 350 17.81 2.44 2.42
N GLY A 351 16.85 2.20 3.31
CA GLY A 351 17.11 1.99 4.74
C GLY A 351 17.66 0.59 5.06
N THR A 352 16.91 -0.44 4.64
CA THR A 352 17.29 -1.86 4.67
C THR A 352 16.68 -2.60 3.48
N SER A 353 17.44 -3.48 2.80
CA SER A 353 16.93 -4.28 1.67
C SER A 353 17.19 -5.76 1.88
N ILE A 354 16.23 -6.59 1.47
CA ILE A 354 16.25 -8.06 1.56
C ILE A 354 16.14 -8.61 0.14
N TYR A 355 17.27 -8.87 -0.49
CA TYR A 355 17.34 -9.44 -1.84
C TYR A 355 17.19 -10.97 -1.85
N ASN A 356 17.67 -11.63 -0.80
CA ASN A 356 17.71 -13.10 -0.75
C ASN A 356 16.31 -13.69 -0.55
N SER A 357 16.07 -14.83 -1.19
CA SER A 357 14.82 -15.58 -1.07
C SER A 357 15.03 -16.84 -0.25
N GLY A 358 14.08 -17.16 0.63
CA GLY A 358 13.95 -18.49 1.21
C GLY A 358 13.29 -19.48 0.24
N THR A 359 12.92 -20.65 0.77
CA THR A 359 12.05 -21.63 0.12
C THR A 359 10.79 -21.86 0.97
N PRO A 360 9.77 -22.61 0.51
CA PRO A 360 8.64 -22.99 1.36
C PRO A 360 9.07 -23.70 2.66
N GLU A 361 10.13 -24.52 2.58
CA GLU A 361 10.67 -25.33 3.68
C GLU A 361 11.67 -24.53 4.54
N HIS A 362 12.46 -23.65 3.92
CA HIS A 362 13.52 -22.87 4.56
C HIS A 362 13.30 -21.37 4.32
N ARG A 363 12.35 -20.79 5.06
CA ARG A 363 12.00 -19.37 4.96
C ARG A 363 13.11 -18.48 5.52
N GLY A 364 13.41 -17.37 4.84
CA GLY A 364 14.33 -16.36 5.36
C GLY A 364 13.71 -15.66 6.57
N ASN A 365 14.50 -15.31 7.59
CA ASN A 365 13.99 -14.73 8.84
C ASN A 365 14.74 -13.44 9.18
N TYR A 366 14.04 -12.30 9.22
CA TYR A 366 14.65 -10.97 9.35
C TYR A 366 13.94 -10.13 10.42
N LYS A 367 14.69 -9.62 11.39
CA LYS A 367 14.20 -8.64 12.38
C LYS A 367 14.89 -7.30 12.16
N ILE A 368 14.17 -6.33 11.63
CA ILE A 368 14.71 -5.01 11.28
C ILE A 368 14.66 -4.12 12.52
N THR A 369 15.82 -3.95 13.17
CA THR A 369 15.99 -3.17 14.41
C THR A 369 16.54 -1.76 14.17
N LYS A 370 16.91 -1.43 12.94
CA LYS A 370 17.45 -0.14 12.52
C LYS A 370 16.34 0.74 11.94
N SER A 371 16.21 1.96 12.46
CA SER A 371 15.23 2.96 11.97
C SER A 371 15.61 3.52 10.60
N PHE A 372 14.61 4.00 9.85
CA PHE A 372 14.81 4.87 8.68
C PHE A 372 14.27 6.26 9.00
N THR A 373 15.17 7.23 9.07
CA THR A 373 14.98 8.62 9.52
C THR A 373 15.94 9.53 8.75
N ALA A 374 16.00 10.83 9.03
CA ALA A 374 16.88 11.76 8.31
C ALA A 374 18.34 11.31 8.30
N SER A 375 18.90 11.16 7.10
CA SER A 375 20.35 11.13 6.91
C SER A 375 20.88 12.57 6.91
N ASN A 376 21.95 12.83 7.67
CA ASN A 376 22.52 14.18 7.82
C ASN A 376 23.39 14.62 6.62
N GLY A 377 23.12 14.14 5.41
CA GLY A 377 23.80 14.52 4.15
C GLY A 377 25.26 14.06 3.99
N GLU A 378 26.00 13.93 5.09
CA GLU A 378 27.42 13.56 5.16
C GLU A 378 27.67 12.39 6.13
N VAL A 379 28.94 12.03 6.33
CA VAL A 379 29.43 10.86 7.11
C VAL A 379 29.25 11.07 8.63
N ARG A 380 28.00 11.23 9.08
CA ARG A 380 27.56 11.26 10.48
C ARG A 380 26.39 10.27 10.66
N PRO A 381 26.14 9.76 11.88
CA PRO A 381 25.00 8.88 12.14
C PRO A 381 23.66 9.56 11.78
N PHE A 382 22.66 8.72 11.47
CA PHE A 382 21.27 9.14 11.24
C PHE A 382 20.77 10.04 12.37
N ASN A 383 20.08 11.12 12.01
CA ASN A 383 19.39 11.94 12.99
C ASN A 383 18.08 11.26 13.36
N GLN A 384 18.12 10.46 14.43
CA GLN A 384 16.96 9.76 14.97
C GLN A 384 15.88 10.72 15.50
N ASP A 385 16.14 12.03 15.61
CA ASP A 385 15.17 13.03 16.03
C ASP A 385 14.49 13.76 14.84
N LYS A 386 14.74 13.37 13.57
CA LYS A 386 14.11 14.00 12.39
C LYS A 386 13.65 13.00 11.32
N ALA A 387 12.49 13.24 10.70
CA ALA A 387 12.04 12.48 9.54
C ALA A 387 12.89 12.74 8.28
N SER A 388 13.05 11.72 7.43
CA SER A 388 13.74 11.88 6.13
C SER A 388 12.98 12.82 5.21
N ILE A 389 13.70 13.59 4.39
CA ILE A 389 13.12 14.41 3.30
C ILE A 389 13.53 13.91 1.91
N VAL A 390 14.24 12.79 1.83
CA VAL A 390 14.79 12.24 0.58
C VAL A 390 13.65 11.67 -0.27
N PRO A 391 13.42 12.19 -1.49
CA PRO A 391 12.34 11.72 -2.34
C PRO A 391 12.66 10.37 -2.97
N LEU A 392 11.61 9.65 -3.37
CA LEU A 392 11.71 8.32 -4.00
C LEU A 392 12.51 7.30 -3.16
N SER A 393 12.63 7.53 -1.85
CA SER A 393 13.30 6.62 -0.92
C SER A 393 12.41 5.43 -0.54
N THR A 394 13.03 4.31 -0.18
CA THR A 394 12.39 3.13 0.39
C THR A 394 12.96 2.84 1.78
N GLY A 395 12.12 2.87 2.82
CA GLY A 395 12.57 2.56 4.18
C GLY A 395 13.02 1.10 4.33
N THR A 396 12.19 0.15 3.93
CA THR A 396 12.52 -1.29 3.85
C THR A 396 12.07 -1.91 2.53
N HIS A 397 12.98 -2.60 1.82
CA HIS A 397 12.69 -3.24 0.53
C HIS A 397 12.74 -4.76 0.66
N ILE A 398 11.60 -5.44 0.50
CA ILE A 398 11.48 -6.91 0.52
C ILE A 398 11.42 -7.39 -0.93
N TYR A 399 12.59 -7.54 -1.54
CA TYR A 399 12.74 -7.96 -2.94
C TYR A 399 12.63 -9.48 -3.10
N GLY A 400 13.29 -10.23 -2.22
CA GLY A 400 13.26 -11.69 -2.18
C GLY A 400 11.91 -12.28 -1.74
N SER A 401 11.71 -13.56 -2.05
CA SER A 401 10.48 -14.34 -1.75
C SER A 401 10.67 -15.27 -0.55
N TYR A 402 9.58 -15.78 0.03
CA TYR A 402 9.59 -16.70 1.19
C TYR A 402 10.35 -16.18 2.42
N ASN A 403 10.23 -14.89 2.70
CA ASN A 403 10.85 -14.24 3.84
C ASN A 403 9.81 -13.89 4.92
N ASP A 404 10.16 -14.08 6.18
CA ASP A 404 9.43 -13.64 7.37
C ASP A 404 10.15 -12.44 7.97
N VAL A 405 9.49 -11.28 7.93
CA VAL A 405 10.09 -9.97 8.23
C VAL A 405 9.35 -9.29 9.38
N ILE A 406 10.07 -8.89 10.42
CA ILE A 406 9.54 -8.13 11.55
C ILE A 406 10.17 -6.74 11.53
N GLN A 407 9.40 -5.72 11.16
CA GLN A 407 9.84 -4.32 11.23
C GLN A 407 9.72 -3.85 12.69
N SER A 408 10.82 -3.89 13.46
CA SER A 408 10.80 -3.53 14.88
C SER A 408 11.12 -2.05 15.14
N ALA A 409 11.72 -1.35 14.18
CA ALA A 409 12.15 0.03 14.30
C ALA A 409 11.30 1.00 13.46
N ILE A 410 11.28 2.27 13.87
CA ILE A 410 10.47 3.32 13.23
C ILE A 410 10.98 3.63 11.82
N ILE A 411 10.04 3.87 10.91
CA ILE A 411 10.29 4.45 9.58
C ILE A 411 9.57 5.80 9.56
N ALA A 412 10.28 6.88 9.26
CA ALA A 412 9.72 8.23 9.23
C ALA A 412 10.29 9.06 8.07
N SER A 413 9.42 9.46 7.14
CA SER A 413 9.73 10.22 5.93
C SER A 413 8.67 11.27 5.60
N GLN A 414 9.09 12.33 4.92
CA GLN A 414 8.29 13.35 4.23
C GLN A 414 8.75 13.52 2.77
N GLY A 415 9.62 12.64 2.27
CA GLY A 415 10.05 12.62 0.88
C GLY A 415 8.86 12.42 -0.06
N PHE A 416 8.79 13.18 -1.16
CA PHE A 416 7.71 12.96 -2.12
C PHE A 416 7.87 11.59 -2.77
N SER A 417 6.76 10.86 -2.91
CA SER A 417 6.69 9.49 -3.41
C SER A 417 7.75 8.54 -2.83
N SER A 418 8.12 8.74 -1.55
CA SER A 418 8.81 7.72 -0.78
C SER A 418 7.84 6.59 -0.40
N ILE A 419 8.40 5.41 -0.13
CA ILE A 419 7.66 4.22 0.29
C ILE A 419 8.27 3.71 1.59
N GLY A 420 7.48 3.59 2.65
CA GLY A 420 7.98 3.12 3.94
C GLY A 420 8.48 1.68 3.86
N ILE A 421 7.64 0.79 3.32
CA ILE A 421 8.01 -0.61 3.04
C ILE A 421 7.54 -1.01 1.63
N ARG A 422 8.45 -1.42 0.75
CA ARG A 422 8.16 -1.91 -0.61
C ARG A 422 8.34 -3.43 -0.69
N ILE A 423 7.34 -4.18 -1.14
CA ILE A 423 7.36 -5.64 -1.25
C ILE A 423 7.20 -6.07 -2.72
N GLU A 424 8.13 -6.89 -3.21
CA GLU A 424 8.14 -7.37 -4.60
C GLU A 424 8.30 -8.89 -4.72
N GLY A 425 8.77 -9.56 -3.66
CA GLY A 425 8.77 -11.01 -3.59
C GLY A 425 7.39 -11.62 -3.39
N SER A 426 7.31 -12.94 -3.51
CA SER A 426 6.09 -13.71 -3.24
C SER A 426 6.18 -14.47 -1.93
N ARG A 427 5.02 -14.75 -1.32
CA ARG A 427 4.87 -15.59 -0.12
C ARG A 427 5.70 -15.09 1.06
N ASN A 428 5.92 -13.79 1.16
CA ASN A 428 6.54 -13.14 2.32
C ASN A 428 5.51 -12.95 3.43
N THR A 429 5.96 -12.94 4.69
CA THR A 429 5.19 -12.39 5.81
C THR A 429 5.86 -11.12 6.32
N LEU A 430 5.05 -10.11 6.65
CA LEU A 430 5.50 -8.86 7.25
C LEU A 430 4.71 -8.61 8.54
N LEU A 431 5.40 -8.40 9.66
CA LEU A 431 4.83 -7.98 10.93
C LEU A 431 5.30 -6.56 11.29
N ILE A 432 4.34 -5.66 11.54
CA ILE A 432 4.53 -4.37 12.21
C ILE A 432 4.05 -4.54 13.67
N PRO A 433 4.95 -4.70 14.66
CA PRO A 433 4.58 -4.85 16.06
C PRO A 433 3.87 -3.61 16.62
N LYS A 434 3.10 -3.79 17.70
CA LYS A 434 2.36 -2.71 18.38
C LYS A 434 3.21 -1.51 18.83
N THR A 435 4.51 -1.71 19.01
CA THR A 435 5.47 -0.69 19.44
C THR A 435 6.14 0.05 18.28
N THR A 436 5.74 -0.20 17.03
CA THR A 436 6.39 0.33 15.83
C THR A 436 5.41 1.16 15.00
N SER A 437 5.91 2.26 14.44
CA SER A 437 5.18 3.12 13.51
C SER A 437 5.95 3.25 12.19
N VAL A 438 5.22 3.24 11.08
CA VAL A 438 5.70 3.58 9.73
C VAL A 438 4.96 4.85 9.30
N VAL A 439 5.67 5.97 9.16
CA VAL A 439 5.09 7.28 8.85
C VAL A 439 5.71 7.88 7.60
N GLU A 440 4.93 7.95 6.54
CA GLU A 440 5.33 8.40 5.22
C GLU A 440 4.48 9.62 4.83
N ASN A 441 4.75 10.78 5.42
CA ASN A 441 3.90 11.97 5.32
C ASN A 441 4.28 12.90 4.15
N GLY A 442 4.98 12.38 3.14
CA GLY A 442 5.33 13.10 1.90
C GLY A 442 4.19 13.16 0.87
N GLU A 443 4.31 14.04 -0.13
CA GLU A 443 3.33 14.11 -1.23
C GLU A 443 3.40 12.83 -2.10
N SER A 444 2.26 12.18 -2.35
CA SER A 444 2.15 10.91 -3.12
C SER A 444 3.01 9.75 -2.59
N SER A 445 3.32 9.73 -1.30
CA SER A 445 4.04 8.64 -0.62
C SER A 445 3.15 7.42 -0.35
N SER A 446 3.75 6.30 0.08
CA SER A 446 3.00 5.15 0.58
C SER A 446 3.61 4.52 1.83
N GLY A 447 2.80 4.25 2.85
CA GLY A 447 3.27 3.62 4.09
C GLY A 447 3.83 2.22 3.85
N ILE A 448 3.01 1.34 3.27
CA ILE A 448 3.42 0.02 2.75
C ILE A 448 2.90 -0.09 1.32
N ALA A 449 3.77 -0.47 0.38
CA ALA A 449 3.41 -0.79 -0.98
C ALA A 449 3.79 -2.24 -1.32
N VAL A 450 2.84 -3.04 -1.79
CA VAL A 450 3.14 -4.35 -2.41
C VAL A 450 2.98 -4.16 -3.91
N THR A 451 4.09 -4.32 -4.65
CA THR A 451 4.17 -3.91 -6.06
C THR A 451 4.55 -5.04 -6.99
N TYR A 452 4.84 -6.23 -6.48
CA TYR A 452 4.98 -7.43 -7.30
C TYR A 452 4.81 -8.72 -6.48
N GLY A 453 4.64 -9.83 -7.18
CA GLY A 453 4.58 -11.17 -6.60
C GLY A 453 3.15 -11.65 -6.33
N ARG A 454 3.02 -12.56 -5.37
CA ARG A 454 1.75 -13.13 -4.92
C ARG A 454 1.82 -13.72 -3.52
N ASP A 455 0.67 -13.99 -2.95
CA ASP A 455 0.46 -14.74 -1.71
C ASP A 455 1.23 -14.18 -0.50
N ASN A 456 1.52 -12.87 -0.50
CA ASN A 456 2.10 -12.19 0.65
C ASN A 456 1.08 -12.11 1.81
N SER A 457 1.56 -12.00 3.04
CA SER A 457 0.73 -11.79 4.25
C SER A 457 1.29 -10.65 5.09
N ILE A 458 0.43 -9.77 5.60
CA ILE A 458 0.83 -8.55 6.32
C ILE A 458 0.04 -8.45 7.62
N ASP A 459 0.73 -8.42 8.75
CA ASP A 459 0.19 -8.26 10.10
C ASP A 459 0.55 -6.85 10.64
N ILE A 460 -0.46 -6.00 10.84
CA ILE A 460 -0.31 -4.63 11.37
C ILE A 460 -0.90 -4.55 12.78
N CYS A 461 -0.02 -4.60 13.77
CA CYS A 461 -0.35 -4.41 15.18
C CYS A 461 0.01 -3.02 15.70
N GLY A 462 0.97 -2.35 15.05
CA GLY A 462 1.35 -0.96 15.29
C GLY A 462 0.65 0.01 14.33
N ASP A 463 1.35 1.10 13.99
CA ASP A 463 0.78 2.19 13.21
C ASP A 463 1.39 2.27 11.80
N VAL A 464 0.55 2.49 10.79
CA VAL A 464 0.98 2.84 9.42
C VAL A 464 0.25 4.11 8.97
N GLU A 465 1.01 5.14 8.62
CA GLU A 465 0.51 6.47 8.30
C GLU A 465 1.09 7.01 6.99
N ALA A 466 0.24 7.62 6.16
CA ALA A 466 0.62 8.41 4.99
C ALA A 466 -0.29 9.64 4.85
N ASN A 467 -0.07 10.63 5.71
CA ASN A 467 -0.89 11.85 5.83
C ASN A 467 -0.52 12.98 4.86
N GLY A 468 0.53 12.82 4.07
CA GLY A 468 0.89 13.78 3.01
C GLY A 468 -0.19 13.86 1.92
N LYS A 469 -0.23 14.97 1.17
CA LYS A 469 -1.16 15.13 0.04
C LYS A 469 -1.03 13.95 -0.93
N ASP A 470 -2.15 13.39 -1.39
CA ASP A 470 -2.20 12.18 -2.22
C ASP A 470 -1.58 10.90 -1.58
N GLY A 471 -1.26 10.91 -0.29
CA GLY A 471 -0.65 9.79 0.43
C GLY A 471 -1.60 8.60 0.64
N ILE A 472 -1.05 7.38 0.50
CA ILE A 472 -1.78 6.11 0.59
C ILE A 472 -1.15 5.24 1.68
N ALA A 473 -1.88 4.85 2.72
CA ALA A 473 -1.26 4.12 3.83
C ALA A 473 -0.84 2.70 3.41
N LEU A 474 -1.76 1.95 2.80
CA LEU A 474 -1.52 0.62 2.22
C LEU A 474 -1.85 0.63 0.72
N ASN A 475 -0.84 0.43 -0.12
CA ASN A 475 -0.93 0.51 -1.57
C ASN A 475 -0.68 -0.88 -2.19
N PHE A 476 -1.70 -1.46 -2.81
CA PHE A 476 -1.62 -2.77 -3.48
C PHE A 476 -1.79 -2.57 -4.97
N ASP A 477 -0.67 -2.43 -5.68
CA ASP A 477 -0.62 -1.94 -7.05
C ASP A 477 0.66 -2.39 -7.76
N PHE A 478 0.53 -3.08 -8.90
CA PHE A 478 1.69 -3.47 -9.70
C PHE A 478 2.38 -2.26 -10.37
N GLY A 479 1.69 -1.13 -10.49
CA GLY A 479 2.12 0.07 -11.20
C GLY A 479 2.10 -0.11 -12.72
N SER A 480 2.12 1.01 -13.45
CA SER A 480 2.31 0.98 -14.90
C SER A 480 3.69 0.45 -15.27
N ASN A 481 3.75 -0.27 -16.39
CA ASN A 481 5.00 -0.60 -17.04
C ASN A 481 5.59 0.69 -17.65
N VAL A 482 6.80 1.09 -17.25
CA VAL A 482 7.48 2.27 -17.83
C VAL A 482 7.75 2.12 -19.33
N LEU A 483 7.70 0.91 -19.87
CA LEU A 483 7.80 0.61 -21.30
C LEU A 483 6.47 0.75 -22.07
N SER A 484 5.39 1.18 -21.40
CA SER A 484 3.96 1.16 -21.77
C SER A 484 3.21 -0.12 -21.41
N ASP A 485 2.04 0.06 -20.78
CA ASP A 485 1.05 -0.99 -20.52
C ASP A 485 0.48 -1.60 -21.82
N LEU A 486 0.57 -0.90 -22.97
CA LEU A 486 0.23 -1.49 -24.27
C LEU A 486 1.22 -2.61 -24.63
N LYS A 487 2.54 -2.40 -24.40
CA LYS A 487 3.55 -3.43 -24.72
C LYS A 487 3.37 -4.64 -23.82
N GLU A 488 3.25 -4.39 -22.52
CA GLU A 488 2.96 -5.44 -21.56
C GLU A 488 2.36 -4.86 -20.28
N TYR A 489 1.14 -5.29 -19.96
CA TYR A 489 0.47 -5.00 -18.69
C TYR A 489 0.33 -6.30 -17.89
N ARG A 490 0.60 -6.25 -16.58
CA ARG A 490 0.62 -7.41 -15.68
C ARG A 490 -0.13 -7.12 -14.40
N GLY A 491 -0.58 -8.19 -13.73
CA GLY A 491 -1.20 -8.09 -12.43
C GLY A 491 -1.48 -9.47 -11.83
N SER A 492 -2.22 -9.50 -10.72
CA SER A 492 -2.75 -10.73 -10.15
C SER A 492 -3.47 -11.56 -11.21
N TYR A 493 -2.97 -12.78 -11.43
CA TYR A 493 -3.44 -13.75 -12.42
C TYR A 493 -3.33 -13.35 -13.91
N LYS A 494 -2.78 -12.18 -14.27
CA LYS A 494 -2.87 -11.66 -15.65
C LYS A 494 -1.55 -11.15 -16.22
N ARG A 495 -1.37 -11.37 -17.53
CA ARG A 495 -0.36 -10.75 -18.38
C ARG A 495 -0.94 -10.57 -19.80
N VAL A 496 -0.83 -9.36 -20.33
CA VAL A 496 -1.50 -8.93 -21.55
C VAL A 496 -0.50 -8.19 -22.44
N ARG A 497 -0.47 -8.49 -23.74
CA ARG A 497 0.41 -7.87 -24.75
C ARG A 497 -0.40 -7.23 -25.88
N THR A 498 -1.22 -6.24 -25.51
CA THR A 498 -2.14 -5.50 -26.39
C THR A 498 -1.48 -5.00 -27.68
N TYR A 499 -0.28 -4.41 -27.59
CA TYR A 499 0.40 -3.80 -28.71
C TYR A 499 0.81 -4.82 -29.79
N ASP A 500 1.18 -6.03 -29.39
CA ASP A 500 1.53 -7.10 -30.33
C ASP A 500 0.29 -7.62 -31.08
N TYR A 501 -0.90 -7.59 -30.47
CA TYR A 501 -2.16 -7.79 -31.19
C TYR A 501 -2.45 -6.65 -32.18
N ILE A 502 -2.32 -5.39 -31.75
CA ILE A 502 -2.53 -4.22 -32.63
C ILE A 502 -1.58 -4.26 -33.83
N LYS A 503 -0.34 -4.70 -33.65
CA LYS A 503 0.66 -4.88 -34.73
C LYS A 503 0.60 -6.25 -35.41
N ARG A 504 -0.43 -7.07 -35.17
CA ARG A 504 -0.67 -8.40 -35.77
C ARG A 504 0.49 -9.40 -35.61
N LYS A 505 1.33 -9.21 -34.58
CA LYS A 505 2.41 -10.12 -34.18
C LYS A 505 1.86 -11.32 -33.39
N LEU A 506 0.75 -11.14 -32.70
CA LEU A 506 0.03 -12.19 -31.97
C LEU A 506 -1.47 -12.14 -32.32
N PRO A 507 -2.16 -13.29 -32.43
CA PRO A 507 -3.62 -13.31 -32.46
C PRO A 507 -4.17 -12.86 -31.10
N LYS A 508 -5.41 -12.35 -31.09
CA LYS A 508 -6.04 -11.75 -29.90
C LYS A 508 -6.00 -12.68 -28.68
N GLU A 509 -6.40 -13.93 -28.87
CA GLU A 509 -6.46 -14.98 -27.85
C GLU A 509 -5.12 -15.22 -27.14
N GLN A 510 -4.00 -15.14 -27.87
CA GLN A 510 -2.64 -15.27 -27.29
C GLN A 510 -2.18 -13.97 -26.63
N ALA A 511 -2.62 -12.81 -27.10
CA ALA A 511 -2.27 -11.51 -26.54
C ALA A 511 -3.03 -11.20 -25.23
N GLU A 512 -4.29 -11.63 -25.12
CA GLU A 512 -5.11 -11.49 -23.91
C GLU A 512 -4.80 -12.53 -22.82
N ALA A 513 -4.19 -13.66 -23.22
CA ALA A 513 -3.81 -14.78 -22.36
C ALA A 513 -2.31 -15.10 -22.41
N TYR A 514 -1.46 -14.09 -22.58
CA TYR A 514 -0.01 -14.29 -22.72
C TYR A 514 0.58 -14.92 -21.46
N ASP A 515 1.57 -15.82 -21.59
CA ASP A 515 2.02 -16.70 -20.49
C ASP A 515 2.36 -15.92 -19.22
N THR A 516 1.46 -16.03 -18.23
CA THR A 516 1.57 -15.34 -16.95
C THR A 516 2.57 -16.09 -16.06
N PRO A 517 3.64 -15.46 -15.54
CA PRO A 517 4.59 -16.19 -14.69
C PRO A 517 3.97 -16.71 -13.39
N ASN A 518 4.37 -17.91 -12.96
CA ASN A 518 3.89 -18.56 -11.72
C ASN A 518 4.03 -17.70 -10.45
N ILE A 519 4.92 -16.69 -10.46
CA ILE A 519 5.14 -15.76 -9.35
C ILE A 519 4.00 -14.73 -9.19
N ILE A 520 3.11 -14.58 -10.17
CA ILE A 520 1.92 -13.68 -10.14
C ILE A 520 0.58 -14.38 -10.41
N ARG A 521 0.53 -15.73 -10.54
CA ARG A 521 -0.70 -16.54 -10.67
C ARG A 521 -1.48 -16.68 -9.34
N GLY A 522 -1.59 -15.60 -8.58
CA GLY A 522 -2.23 -15.56 -7.26
C GLY A 522 -2.68 -14.15 -6.87
N PRO A 523 -3.33 -14.01 -5.70
CA PRO A 523 -3.60 -12.69 -5.12
C PRO A 523 -2.26 -12.03 -4.79
N LEU A 524 -2.13 -10.71 -4.95
CA LEU A 524 -0.92 -9.97 -4.57
C LEU A 524 -0.67 -10.08 -3.05
N VAL A 525 -1.76 -9.99 -2.28
CA VAL A 525 -1.80 -10.23 -0.83
C VAL A 525 -2.90 -11.24 -0.51
N SER A 526 -2.52 -12.34 0.13
CA SER A 526 -3.44 -13.41 0.54
C SER A 526 -4.17 -13.08 1.84
N ALA A 527 -3.54 -12.36 2.76
CA ALA A 527 -4.13 -11.90 4.02
C ALA A 527 -3.48 -10.59 4.49
N LEU A 528 -4.29 -9.55 4.69
CA LEU A 528 -3.93 -8.33 5.39
C LEU A 528 -4.66 -8.33 6.74
N ASN A 529 -3.95 -8.29 7.86
CA ASN A 529 -4.54 -8.40 9.19
C ASN A 529 -4.21 -7.13 9.99
N ILE A 530 -5.22 -6.45 10.50
CA ILE A 530 -5.07 -5.18 11.20
C ILE A 530 -5.66 -5.30 12.61
N SER A 531 -4.87 -4.87 13.59
CA SER A 531 -5.22 -4.69 15.00
C SER A 531 -4.72 -3.36 15.59
N GLY A 532 -3.86 -2.65 14.87
CA GLY A 532 -3.42 -1.28 15.17
C GLY A 532 -4.10 -0.22 14.29
N LYS A 533 -3.37 0.87 14.01
CA LYS A 533 -3.87 2.04 13.26
C LYS A 533 -3.36 2.03 11.81
N VAL A 534 -4.23 2.29 10.86
CA VAL A 534 -3.89 2.58 9.46
C VAL A 534 -4.51 3.92 9.08
N THR A 535 -3.73 4.86 8.53
CA THR A 535 -4.21 6.22 8.25
C THR A 535 -3.59 6.79 6.98
N GLY A 536 -4.39 7.10 5.96
CA GLY A 536 -3.89 7.66 4.70
C GLY A 536 -4.75 8.83 4.23
N LYS A 537 -4.12 9.90 3.75
CA LYS A 537 -4.83 11.15 3.41
C LYS A 537 -5.73 11.02 2.19
N LYS A 538 -5.34 10.20 1.21
CA LYS A 538 -6.12 9.87 0.03
C LYS A 538 -6.87 8.57 0.23
N TYR A 539 -6.13 7.50 0.54
CA TYR A 539 -6.67 6.17 0.81
C TYR A 539 -5.96 5.57 2.01
N SER A 540 -6.71 4.98 2.94
CA SER A 540 -6.13 4.10 3.94
C SER A 540 -5.69 2.78 3.31
N ILE A 541 -6.49 2.28 2.36
CA ILE A 541 -6.24 1.06 1.61
C ILE A 541 -6.62 1.30 0.15
N TYR A 542 -5.67 1.18 -0.76
CA TYR A 542 -5.90 1.20 -2.21
C TYR A 542 -5.54 -0.17 -2.81
N ILE A 543 -6.46 -0.74 -3.59
CA ILE A 543 -6.25 -1.94 -4.38
C ILE A 543 -6.51 -1.57 -5.84
N ASP A 544 -5.45 -1.64 -6.64
CA ASP A 544 -5.48 -1.30 -8.06
C ASP A 544 -6.23 -2.33 -8.93
N ASP A 545 -6.59 -1.99 -10.17
CA ASP A 545 -7.18 -2.94 -11.12
C ASP A 545 -6.20 -4.08 -11.50
N SER A 546 -4.89 -3.83 -11.33
CA SER A 546 -3.82 -4.82 -11.46
C SER A 546 -3.70 -5.79 -10.28
N ALA A 547 -4.25 -5.48 -9.09
CA ALA A 547 -3.98 -6.21 -7.86
C ALA A 547 -5.23 -6.90 -7.30
N HIS A 548 -5.08 -8.12 -6.79
CA HIS A 548 -6.11 -8.77 -5.96
C HIS A 548 -5.61 -8.92 -4.52
N VAL A 549 -6.37 -8.40 -3.56
CA VAL A 549 -6.22 -8.72 -2.14
C VAL A 549 -7.37 -9.64 -1.75
N ARG A 550 -7.06 -10.85 -1.25
CA ARG A 550 -8.08 -11.86 -0.98
C ARG A 550 -8.85 -11.59 0.31
N ASP A 551 -8.14 -11.47 1.44
CA ASP A 551 -8.73 -11.28 2.75
C ASP A 551 -8.12 -10.07 3.46
N ILE A 552 -8.96 -9.19 3.99
CA ILE A 552 -8.62 -8.08 4.89
C ILE A 552 -9.33 -8.33 6.22
N ASN A 553 -8.57 -8.60 7.27
CA ASN A 553 -9.07 -9.02 8.57
C ASN A 553 -8.90 -7.89 9.59
N LEU A 554 -10.00 -7.22 9.94
CA LEU A 554 -10.03 -6.21 11.00
C LEU A 554 -10.42 -6.89 12.32
N THR A 555 -9.58 -6.73 13.34
CA THR A 555 -9.73 -7.36 14.66
C THR A 555 -9.92 -6.31 15.76
N ASP A 556 -10.06 -6.71 17.03
CA ASP A 556 -10.30 -5.78 18.14
C ASP A 556 -9.31 -4.61 18.16
N LYS A 557 -9.85 -3.38 18.21
CA LYS A 557 -9.14 -2.08 18.19
C LYS A 557 -8.48 -1.69 16.88
N ALA A 558 -8.73 -2.41 15.78
CA ALA A 558 -8.37 -1.92 14.45
C ALA A 558 -9.02 -0.55 14.18
N ARG A 559 -8.19 0.43 13.83
CA ARG A 559 -8.64 1.77 13.43
C ARG A 559 -8.11 2.12 12.05
N VAL A 560 -9.01 2.34 11.10
CA VAL A 560 -8.71 2.70 9.72
C VAL A 560 -9.22 4.12 9.46
N VAL A 561 -8.40 5.00 8.90
CA VAL A 561 -8.76 6.42 8.62
C VAL A 561 -8.31 6.80 7.21
N GLY A 562 -9.25 7.27 6.39
CA GLY A 562 -9.15 7.42 4.94
C GLY A 562 -9.86 6.29 4.20
N ASP A 563 -10.28 6.56 2.96
CA ASP A 563 -11.10 5.64 2.16
C ASP A 563 -10.41 4.29 1.88
N ILE A 564 -11.21 3.22 1.85
CA ILE A 564 -10.85 1.87 1.39
C ILE A 564 -11.40 1.72 -0.03
N VAL A 565 -10.53 1.63 -1.04
CA VAL A 565 -10.93 1.56 -2.46
C VAL A 565 -10.33 0.33 -3.13
N SER A 566 -11.17 -0.42 -3.84
CA SER A 566 -10.76 -1.53 -4.70
C SER A 566 -11.28 -1.37 -6.12
N ASN A 567 -10.34 -1.17 -7.05
CA ASN A 567 -10.56 -1.18 -8.49
C ASN A 567 -10.50 -2.60 -9.09
N TRP A 568 -10.09 -3.60 -8.29
CA TRP A 568 -10.07 -5.01 -8.70
C TRP A 568 -11.45 -5.47 -9.18
N ASN A 569 -11.51 -5.95 -10.43
CA ASN A 569 -12.76 -6.33 -11.07
C ASN A 569 -12.56 -7.44 -12.09
N TYR A 570 -13.40 -8.49 -12.00
CA TYR A 570 -13.39 -9.64 -12.89
C TYR A 570 -14.79 -9.92 -13.44
N TYR A 571 -14.85 -10.65 -14.55
CA TYR A 571 -16.10 -11.15 -15.13
C TYR A 571 -15.88 -12.53 -15.76
N VAL A 572 -16.96 -13.31 -15.84
CA VAL A 572 -16.99 -14.57 -16.59
C VAL A 572 -17.26 -14.25 -18.06
N SER A 573 -16.57 -14.92 -18.98
CA SER A 573 -16.83 -14.78 -20.42
C SER A 573 -18.23 -15.30 -20.80
N PRO A 574 -18.82 -14.82 -21.93
CA PRO A 574 -20.17 -15.23 -22.35
C PRO A 574 -20.34 -16.74 -22.60
N ASP A 575 -19.25 -17.47 -22.88
CA ASP A 575 -19.25 -18.93 -23.04
C ASP A 575 -19.26 -19.70 -21.70
N GLY A 576 -19.10 -19.01 -20.56
CA GLY A 576 -19.05 -19.60 -19.23
C GLY A 576 -17.75 -20.33 -18.90
N ARG A 577 -16.69 -20.26 -19.73
CA ARG A 577 -15.47 -21.10 -19.63
C ARG A 577 -14.20 -20.37 -19.19
N SER A 578 -14.20 -19.04 -19.15
CA SER A 578 -13.01 -18.25 -18.82
C SER A 578 -13.35 -17.08 -17.90
N LEU A 579 -12.33 -16.62 -17.17
CA LEU A 579 -12.39 -15.44 -16.31
C LEU A 579 -11.49 -14.35 -16.88
N TYR A 580 -11.95 -13.12 -16.87
CA TYR A 580 -11.22 -11.95 -17.37
C TYR A 580 -11.24 -10.83 -16.34
N SER A 581 -10.18 -10.02 -16.27
CA SER A 581 -10.24 -8.69 -15.66
C SER A 581 -10.62 -7.65 -16.71
N LYS A 582 -11.45 -6.67 -16.34
CA LYS A 582 -11.70 -5.51 -17.20
C LYS A 582 -10.44 -4.64 -17.26
N PRO A 583 -10.08 -4.07 -18.42
CA PRO A 583 -8.99 -3.10 -18.51
C PRO A 583 -9.45 -1.73 -17.99
N TYR A 584 -8.56 -0.97 -17.37
CA TYR A 584 -8.82 0.42 -16.99
C TYR A 584 -8.89 1.39 -18.20
N ASP A 585 -8.16 1.10 -19.29
CA ASP A 585 -8.14 1.88 -20.54
C ASP A 585 -8.76 1.09 -21.69
N VAL A 586 -9.62 1.74 -22.48
CA VAL A 586 -10.35 1.13 -23.61
C VAL A 586 -9.46 0.64 -24.75
N LYS A 587 -8.20 1.06 -24.81
CA LYS A 587 -7.21 0.58 -25.79
C LYS A 587 -6.56 -0.73 -25.37
N LEU A 588 -6.58 -1.10 -24.09
CA LEU A 588 -6.03 -2.36 -23.59
C LEU A 588 -6.98 -3.52 -23.87
N LEU A 589 -6.42 -4.69 -24.19
CA LEU A 589 -7.20 -5.94 -24.17
C LEU A 589 -7.59 -6.28 -22.72
N ALA A 590 -8.76 -6.88 -22.53
CA ALA A 590 -9.11 -7.52 -21.27
C ALA A 590 -8.13 -8.67 -20.98
N GLY A 591 -7.65 -8.80 -19.74
CA GLY A 591 -6.70 -9.85 -19.38
C GLY A 591 -7.41 -11.14 -18.97
N LYS A 592 -7.15 -12.24 -19.68
CA LYS A 592 -7.61 -13.58 -19.28
C LYS A 592 -6.84 -14.03 -18.05
N LEU A 593 -7.57 -14.39 -17.00
CA LEU A 593 -6.97 -14.81 -15.73
C LEU A 593 -6.42 -16.24 -15.86
N GLN A 594 -5.18 -16.41 -15.43
CA GLN A 594 -4.39 -17.64 -15.47
C GLN A 594 -4.02 -18.07 -14.05
N PHE A 595 -4.30 -19.33 -13.73
CA PHE A 595 -4.15 -19.89 -12.39
C PHE A 595 -3.04 -20.96 -12.36
N ASP A 596 -2.58 -21.33 -11.16
CA ASP A 596 -1.67 -22.47 -11.00
C ASP A 596 -2.31 -23.76 -11.58
N SER A 597 -1.51 -24.62 -12.23
CA SER A 597 -2.00 -25.83 -12.91
C SER A 597 -2.74 -26.81 -11.99
N VAL A 598 -2.50 -26.73 -10.68
CA VAL A 598 -3.19 -27.48 -9.62
C VAL A 598 -4.72 -27.26 -9.62
N TYR A 599 -5.20 -26.14 -10.16
CA TYR A 599 -6.65 -25.90 -10.30
C TYR A 599 -7.30 -26.63 -11.50
N GLY A 600 -6.49 -27.19 -12.41
CA GLY A 600 -6.91 -28.04 -13.52
C GLY A 600 -7.63 -27.34 -14.68
N GLU A 601 -7.87 -28.08 -15.77
CA GLU A 601 -8.69 -27.62 -16.90
C GLU A 601 -10.19 -27.53 -16.55
N ASN A 602 -10.63 -28.30 -15.54
CA ASN A 602 -12.01 -28.36 -15.04
C ASN A 602 -12.25 -27.37 -13.88
N LEU A 603 -11.88 -26.10 -14.07
CA LEU A 603 -12.10 -25.05 -13.07
C LEU A 603 -13.61 -24.85 -12.85
N ASN A 604 -14.13 -25.18 -11.67
CA ASN A 604 -15.53 -24.86 -11.32
C ASN A 604 -15.66 -23.33 -11.14
N ILE A 605 -15.95 -22.62 -12.23
CA ILE A 605 -16.00 -21.15 -12.26
C ILE A 605 -16.98 -20.57 -11.21
N PRO A 606 -18.22 -21.06 -11.03
CA PRO A 606 -19.11 -20.58 -9.97
C PRO A 606 -18.55 -20.70 -8.55
N ALA A 607 -17.79 -21.75 -8.25
CA ALA A 607 -17.11 -21.90 -6.96
C ALA A 607 -15.85 -21.03 -6.87
N PHE A 608 -15.11 -20.89 -7.97
CA PHE A 608 -13.84 -20.15 -8.01
C PHE A 608 -14.03 -18.63 -8.00
N VAL A 609 -15.10 -18.11 -8.62
CA VAL A 609 -15.48 -16.68 -8.60
C VAL A 609 -15.49 -16.11 -7.18
N LYS A 610 -15.95 -16.89 -6.19
CA LYS A 610 -15.97 -16.48 -4.78
C LYS A 610 -14.57 -16.26 -4.17
N LYS A 611 -13.53 -16.85 -4.75
CA LYS A 611 -12.13 -16.68 -4.34
C LYS A 611 -11.48 -15.44 -4.94
N LEU A 612 -12.11 -14.81 -5.94
CA LEU A 612 -11.63 -13.58 -6.59
C LEU A 612 -12.24 -12.31 -6.00
N SER A 613 -13.23 -12.41 -5.11
CA SER A 613 -13.68 -11.27 -4.30
C SER A 613 -12.61 -10.84 -3.29
N THR A 614 -12.69 -9.60 -2.81
CA THR A 614 -11.95 -9.14 -1.62
C THR A 614 -12.87 -9.22 -0.42
N ASN A 615 -12.55 -10.05 0.57
CA ASN A 615 -13.34 -10.18 1.79
C ASN A 615 -12.78 -9.25 2.87
N ILE A 616 -13.55 -8.25 3.29
CA ILE A 616 -13.25 -7.44 4.48
C ILE A 616 -13.99 -8.08 5.65
N ASN A 617 -13.27 -8.85 6.45
CA ASN A 617 -13.80 -9.57 7.61
C ASN A 617 -13.70 -8.70 8.86
N LEU A 618 -14.84 -8.46 9.51
CA LEU A 618 -14.99 -7.64 10.71
C LEU A 618 -15.40 -8.49 11.91
N GLY A 619 -14.90 -8.15 13.09
CA GLY A 619 -15.38 -8.74 14.34
C GLY A 619 -14.88 -10.17 14.54
N ILE A 620 -13.63 -10.41 14.16
CA ILE A 620 -13.01 -11.74 14.12
C ILE A 620 -11.74 -11.80 14.97
N LYS A 621 -11.34 -13.02 15.33
CA LYS A 621 -10.06 -13.35 15.96
C LYS A 621 -9.54 -14.70 15.49
N LYS A 622 -8.25 -14.97 15.71
CA LYS A 622 -7.67 -16.31 15.54
C LYS A 622 -8.32 -17.30 16.50
N LYS A 623 -8.55 -18.51 16.01
CA LYS A 623 -8.80 -19.70 16.83
C LYS A 623 -7.59 -19.93 17.74
N ASN A 624 -7.84 -20.25 19.01
CA ASN A 624 -6.79 -20.41 20.02
C ASN A 624 -5.68 -21.38 19.56
N LYS A 625 -4.41 -21.01 19.84
CA LYS A 625 -3.17 -21.74 19.51
C LYS A 625 -2.69 -21.73 18.05
N VAL A 626 -3.38 -21.06 17.13
CA VAL A 626 -2.93 -20.95 15.72
C VAL A 626 -2.03 -19.72 15.53
N LYS A 627 -0.90 -19.87 14.82
CA LYS A 627 0.04 -18.76 14.52
C LYS A 627 -0.47 -17.85 13.40
N GLU A 628 -1.11 -18.39 12.37
CA GLU A 628 -1.50 -17.68 11.15
C GLU A 628 -2.94 -17.16 11.16
N PHE A 629 -3.22 -16.10 10.40
CA PHE A 629 -4.57 -15.68 10.02
C PHE A 629 -4.90 -16.31 8.66
N SER A 630 -5.55 -17.48 8.67
CA SER A 630 -6.19 -18.05 7.47
C SER A 630 -7.69 -18.17 7.68
N SER A 631 -8.48 -18.17 6.59
CA SER A 631 -9.95 -18.23 6.61
C SER A 631 -10.51 -19.30 7.55
N ASP A 632 -9.87 -20.46 7.57
CA ASP A 632 -10.33 -21.66 8.28
C ASP A 632 -10.05 -21.58 9.80
N ASN A 633 -9.24 -20.60 10.21
CA ASN A 633 -8.82 -20.35 11.58
C ASN A 633 -9.44 -19.07 12.17
N LEU A 634 -10.41 -18.46 11.50
CA LEU A 634 -11.15 -17.30 11.98
C LEU A 634 -12.36 -17.73 12.82
N VAL A 635 -12.57 -17.06 13.95
CA VAL A 635 -13.80 -17.19 14.76
C VAL A 635 -14.35 -15.82 15.12
N SER A 636 -15.65 -15.74 15.34
CA SER A 636 -16.35 -14.55 15.86
C SER A 636 -15.71 -14.04 17.15
N ASP A 637 -15.53 -12.72 17.26
CA ASP A 637 -15.23 -12.05 18.51
C ASP A 637 -16.32 -11.05 18.92
N SER A 638 -17.20 -11.49 19.81
CA SER A 638 -18.31 -10.68 20.34
C SER A 638 -17.89 -9.46 21.16
N LYS A 639 -16.59 -9.31 21.46
CA LYS A 639 -16.02 -8.15 22.17
C LYS A 639 -15.32 -7.13 21.28
N SER A 640 -15.11 -7.45 20.00
CA SER A 640 -14.36 -6.61 19.06
C SER A 640 -15.03 -5.25 18.89
N HIS A 641 -14.23 -4.17 18.92
CA HIS A 641 -14.63 -2.86 18.42
C HIS A 641 -13.68 -2.43 17.29
N ILE A 642 -14.23 -2.13 16.12
CA ILE A 642 -13.51 -1.69 14.92
C ILE A 642 -14.02 -0.30 14.52
N GLN A 643 -13.10 0.57 14.10
CA GLN A 643 -13.40 1.92 13.61
C GLN A 643 -12.87 2.09 12.18
N ILE A 644 -13.71 2.53 11.26
CA ILE A 644 -13.37 2.92 9.89
C ILE A 644 -13.92 4.32 9.66
N ALA A 645 -13.04 5.31 9.48
CA ALA A 645 -13.41 6.67 9.12
C ALA A 645 -13.01 6.93 7.67
N GLY A 646 -13.97 6.83 6.75
CA GLY A 646 -13.75 6.82 5.31
C GLY A 646 -14.72 5.88 4.58
N ASN A 647 -14.89 6.11 3.29
CA ASN A 647 -15.77 5.31 2.43
C ASN A 647 -15.18 3.92 2.15
N ILE A 648 -16.05 2.93 1.88
CA ILE A 648 -15.64 1.59 1.43
C ILE A 648 -16.22 1.33 0.04
N ILE A 649 -15.37 1.31 -0.98
CA ILE A 649 -15.78 1.32 -2.40
C ILE A 649 -15.11 0.17 -3.16
N GLY A 650 -15.91 -0.75 -3.72
CA GLY A 650 -15.38 -1.77 -4.63
C GLY A 650 -16.41 -2.83 -5.04
N LYS A 651 -16.57 -3.02 -6.36
CA LYS A 651 -17.57 -3.94 -6.96
C LYS A 651 -17.31 -5.43 -6.72
N THR A 652 -16.18 -5.77 -6.10
CA THR A 652 -15.80 -7.14 -5.73
C THR A 652 -15.55 -7.27 -4.22
N ILE A 653 -15.84 -6.22 -3.44
CA ILE A 653 -15.70 -6.24 -1.98
C ILE A 653 -16.93 -6.91 -1.35
N ASN A 654 -16.67 -7.90 -0.50
CA ASN A 654 -17.64 -8.43 0.46
C ASN A 654 -17.28 -7.91 1.85
N LEU A 655 -18.17 -7.15 2.49
CA LEU A 655 -18.05 -6.69 3.86
C LEU A 655 -18.75 -7.69 4.79
N LEU A 656 -17.99 -8.42 5.60
CA LEU A 656 -18.44 -9.61 6.31
C LEU A 656 -18.24 -9.43 7.83
N SER A 657 -19.31 -9.14 8.57
CA SER A 657 -19.27 -8.93 10.02
C SER A 657 -19.76 -10.16 10.80
N TYR A 658 -18.94 -10.63 11.74
CA TYR A 658 -19.16 -11.89 12.47
C TYR A 658 -19.22 -11.76 14.00
N GLY A 659 -18.88 -10.62 14.58
CA GLY A 659 -18.92 -10.39 16.02
C GLY A 659 -18.72 -8.93 16.41
N GLY A 660 -19.13 -8.58 17.63
CA GLY A 660 -18.85 -7.27 18.22
C GLY A 660 -19.53 -6.12 17.49
N LEU A 661 -18.84 -4.97 17.49
CA LEU A 661 -19.29 -3.71 16.90
C LEU A 661 -18.30 -3.24 15.85
N SER A 662 -18.81 -2.89 14.67
CA SER A 662 -18.05 -2.21 13.62
C SER A 662 -18.67 -0.86 13.33
N ASP A 663 -17.85 0.17 13.31
CA ASP A 663 -18.23 1.56 13.17
C ASP A 663 -17.66 2.13 11.87
N ILE A 664 -18.53 2.64 11.00
CA ILE A 664 -18.16 3.13 9.66
C ILE A 664 -18.65 4.58 9.53
N GLU A 665 -17.77 5.52 9.83
CA GLU A 665 -17.94 6.96 9.57
C GLU A 665 -17.66 7.20 8.07
N GLY A 666 -18.62 6.83 7.20
CA GLY A 666 -18.49 6.92 5.75
C GLY A 666 -19.56 6.13 4.98
N SER A 667 -19.64 6.35 3.66
CA SER A 667 -20.57 5.62 2.78
C SER A 667 -19.97 4.29 2.28
N ILE A 668 -20.81 3.28 2.02
CA ILE A 668 -20.37 2.01 1.42
C ILE A 668 -20.91 1.84 0.00
N ASN A 669 -20.12 1.24 -0.89
CA ASN A 669 -20.49 0.86 -2.25
C ASN A 669 -19.82 -0.47 -2.60
N VAL A 670 -20.44 -1.58 -2.19
CA VAL A 670 -19.83 -2.91 -2.15
C VAL A 670 -20.74 -3.99 -2.73
N ASN A 671 -20.16 -5.11 -3.19
CA ASN A 671 -20.93 -6.24 -3.72
C ASN A 671 -21.83 -6.88 -2.64
N ARG A 672 -21.34 -7.02 -1.41
CA ARG A 672 -22.10 -7.69 -0.34
C ARG A 672 -21.87 -7.06 1.03
N LEU A 673 -22.94 -6.87 1.79
CA LEU A 673 -22.90 -6.67 3.24
C LEU A 673 -23.53 -7.88 3.93
N TYR A 674 -22.73 -8.62 4.71
CA TYR A 674 -23.17 -9.74 5.52
C TYR A 674 -22.99 -9.41 7.00
N ILE A 675 -24.06 -9.48 7.79
CA ILE A 675 -24.02 -9.22 9.24
C ILE A 675 -24.57 -10.44 9.97
N LYS A 676 -23.80 -10.95 10.95
CA LYS A 676 -24.17 -12.11 11.74
C LYS A 676 -23.65 -12.01 13.18
N ASP A 677 -24.56 -12.16 14.14
CA ASP A 677 -24.26 -12.11 15.59
C ASP A 677 -23.54 -10.80 16.04
N SER A 678 -23.60 -9.75 15.23
CA SER A 678 -22.84 -8.49 15.34
C SER A 678 -23.66 -7.26 14.96
N SER A 679 -23.10 -6.07 15.22
CA SER A 679 -23.67 -4.78 14.82
C SER A 679 -22.71 -4.03 13.91
N VAL A 680 -23.21 -3.51 12.78
CA VAL A 680 -22.49 -2.59 11.89
C VAL A 680 -23.23 -1.28 11.83
N PHE A 681 -22.54 -0.21 12.23
CA PHE A 681 -23.01 1.16 12.22
C PHE A 681 -22.49 1.85 10.96
N ILE A 682 -23.35 2.57 10.23
CA ILE A 682 -22.99 3.29 9.00
C ILE A 682 -23.47 4.73 9.13
N HIS A 683 -22.51 5.65 9.17
CA HIS A 683 -22.70 7.06 9.49
C HIS A 683 -22.01 7.92 8.42
N PRO A 684 -22.61 8.12 7.24
CA PRO A 684 -22.03 8.93 6.18
C PRO A 684 -22.10 10.43 6.51
N GLU A 685 -21.20 11.23 5.93
CA GLU A 685 -21.26 12.69 6.09
C GLU A 685 -22.58 13.26 5.53
N ALA A 686 -23.09 14.35 6.12
CA ALA A 686 -24.35 14.97 5.69
C ALA A 686 -24.31 15.39 4.20
N GLY A 687 -25.24 14.86 3.41
CA GLY A 687 -25.29 15.09 1.95
C GLY A 687 -24.36 14.21 1.12
N ALA A 688 -23.71 13.21 1.73
CA ALA A 688 -22.95 12.20 1.00
C ALA A 688 -23.83 11.34 0.08
N LYS A 689 -23.18 10.55 -0.78
CA LYS A 689 -23.88 9.61 -1.67
C LYS A 689 -24.56 8.50 -0.84
N PRO A 690 -25.72 7.99 -1.29
CA PRO A 690 -26.37 6.83 -0.66
C PRO A 690 -25.40 5.66 -0.49
N SER A 691 -25.52 4.94 0.62
CA SER A 691 -24.85 3.66 0.79
C SER A 691 -25.54 2.62 -0.11
N VAL A 692 -24.75 1.86 -0.86
CA VAL A 692 -25.20 0.92 -1.89
C VAL A 692 -24.57 -0.45 -1.64
N VAL A 693 -25.39 -1.49 -1.65
CA VAL A 693 -24.95 -2.88 -1.68
C VAL A 693 -25.68 -3.63 -2.78
N ASP A 694 -25.01 -4.51 -3.50
CA ASP A 694 -25.70 -5.38 -4.47
C ASP A 694 -26.47 -6.48 -3.70
N VAL A 695 -25.85 -7.09 -2.68
CA VAL A 695 -26.47 -8.08 -1.77
C VAL A 695 -26.40 -7.67 -0.29
N LEU A 696 -27.53 -7.72 0.40
CA LEU A 696 -27.63 -7.58 1.87
C LEU A 696 -28.05 -8.92 2.50
N ASP A 697 -27.33 -9.36 3.53
CA ASP A 697 -27.66 -10.56 4.30
C ASP A 697 -27.58 -10.28 5.81
N LEU A 698 -28.73 -10.26 6.48
CA LEU A 698 -28.85 -10.13 7.94
C LEU A 698 -29.29 -11.46 8.55
N SER A 699 -28.43 -12.05 9.40
CA SER A 699 -28.69 -13.37 9.98
C SER A 699 -28.35 -13.44 11.47
N ARG A 700 -29.06 -14.28 12.23
CA ARG A 700 -28.75 -14.61 13.64
C ARG A 700 -28.38 -13.37 14.49
N GLY A 701 -29.33 -12.51 14.82
CA GLY A 701 -29.06 -11.35 15.69
C GLY A 701 -28.26 -10.23 15.04
N GLY A 702 -28.03 -10.25 13.72
CA GLY A 702 -27.35 -9.19 13.00
C GLY A 702 -28.12 -7.86 13.07
N GLN A 703 -27.38 -6.77 13.29
CA GLN A 703 -27.89 -5.40 13.36
C GLN A 703 -27.20 -4.55 12.29
N LEU A 704 -27.97 -4.04 11.34
CA LEU A 704 -27.58 -2.91 10.52
C LEU A 704 -28.10 -1.66 11.23
N ASP A 705 -27.19 -0.76 11.60
CA ASP A 705 -27.55 0.46 12.32
C ASP A 705 -27.25 1.69 11.46
N LEU A 706 -28.30 2.46 11.16
CA LEU A 706 -28.25 3.68 10.38
C LEU A 706 -28.45 4.93 11.26
N THR A 707 -28.46 4.78 12.59
CA THR A 707 -28.87 5.87 13.49
C THR A 707 -27.74 6.86 13.78
N ASP A 708 -27.75 8.01 13.09
CA ASP A 708 -26.73 9.07 13.20
C ASP A 708 -27.30 10.48 13.49
N GLY A 709 -28.61 10.64 13.45
CA GLY A 709 -29.33 11.89 13.64
C GLY A 709 -29.44 12.76 12.38
N GLY A 710 -28.87 12.31 11.26
CA GLY A 710 -29.05 12.85 9.92
C GLY A 710 -30.21 12.18 9.19
N SER A 711 -30.27 12.39 7.88
CA SER A 711 -31.14 11.64 6.97
C SER A 711 -30.27 11.01 5.91
N GLN A 712 -30.28 9.68 5.84
CA GLN A 712 -29.52 8.94 4.83
C GLN A 712 -30.40 8.00 3.99
N THR A 713 -29.81 7.50 2.90
CA THR A 713 -30.44 6.50 2.03
C THR A 713 -29.55 5.28 1.89
N PHE A 714 -30.12 4.11 2.14
CA PHE A 714 -29.48 2.81 1.96
C PHE A 714 -30.17 2.03 0.83
N ILE A 715 -29.42 1.54 -0.15
CA ILE A 715 -29.95 0.89 -1.36
C ILE A 715 -29.40 -0.53 -1.47
N VAL A 716 -30.30 -1.51 -1.57
CA VAL A 716 -30.00 -2.90 -1.94
C VAL A 716 -30.46 -3.15 -3.37
N LYS A 717 -29.53 -3.40 -4.29
CA LYS A 717 -29.85 -3.50 -5.72
C LYS A 717 -30.40 -4.84 -6.17
N ASP A 718 -29.80 -5.95 -5.76
CA ASP A 718 -30.12 -7.27 -6.34
C ASP A 718 -30.93 -8.12 -5.36
N LYS A 719 -30.45 -8.24 -4.11
CA LYS A 719 -31.06 -9.14 -3.12
C LYS A 719 -30.83 -8.73 -1.67
N ALA A 720 -31.90 -8.71 -0.88
CA ALA A 720 -31.86 -8.72 0.57
C ALA A 720 -32.37 -10.06 1.13
N THR A 721 -31.63 -10.65 2.07
CA THR A 721 -32.07 -11.78 2.89
C THR A 721 -32.05 -11.34 4.35
N ILE A 722 -33.22 -11.29 5.01
CA ILE A 722 -33.33 -10.82 6.39
C ILE A 722 -33.96 -11.90 7.26
N SER A 723 -33.22 -12.36 8.28
CA SER A 723 -33.75 -13.27 9.30
C SER A 723 -34.62 -12.51 10.30
N SER A 724 -35.74 -13.12 10.70
CA SER A 724 -36.70 -12.62 11.70
C SER A 724 -36.14 -12.29 13.09
N ASN A 725 -34.91 -12.73 13.38
CA ASN A 725 -34.15 -12.41 14.60
C ASN A 725 -33.05 -11.35 14.34
N SER A 726 -33.11 -10.62 13.24
CA SER A 726 -32.18 -9.54 12.88
C SER A 726 -32.93 -8.20 12.88
N VAL A 727 -32.20 -7.08 12.90
CA VAL A 727 -32.79 -5.73 13.00
C VAL A 727 -32.13 -4.76 12.03
N ILE A 728 -32.91 -3.78 11.57
CA ILE A 728 -32.41 -2.56 10.95
C ILE A 728 -32.85 -1.39 11.82
N CYS A 729 -31.88 -0.63 12.36
CA CYS A 729 -32.15 0.58 13.14
C CYS A 729 -32.18 1.78 12.18
N ILE A 730 -33.24 2.60 12.27
CA ILE A 730 -33.55 3.69 11.32
C ILE A 730 -33.96 4.93 12.11
N ASP A 731 -33.44 6.10 11.75
CA ASP A 731 -33.80 7.34 12.42
C ASP A 731 -35.25 7.76 12.16
N ALA A 732 -35.84 8.38 13.19
CA ALA A 732 -37.22 8.80 13.19
C ALA A 732 -37.39 10.24 13.74
N GLU A 733 -38.29 11.01 13.15
CA GLU A 733 -38.68 12.31 13.72
C GLU A 733 -39.52 12.15 14.99
N LYS A 734 -39.67 13.23 15.76
CA LYS A 734 -40.46 13.26 17.02
C LYS A 734 -41.94 12.89 16.90
N ASN A 735 -42.48 12.83 15.68
CA ASN A 735 -43.84 12.40 15.40
C ASN A 735 -43.92 10.87 15.09
N GLY A 736 -42.79 10.19 14.88
CA GLY A 736 -42.71 8.79 14.43
C GLY A 736 -42.69 8.59 12.91
N SER A 737 -42.41 9.63 12.11
CA SER A 737 -42.06 9.48 10.69
C SER A 737 -40.65 8.90 10.55
N LEU A 738 -40.36 8.29 9.40
CA LEU A 738 -39.02 7.80 9.07
C LEU A 738 -38.18 8.96 8.52
N LEU A 739 -36.97 9.14 9.05
CA LEU A 739 -36.01 10.13 8.58
C LEU A 739 -35.05 9.52 7.54
N ASP A 740 -34.69 8.24 7.68
CA ASP A 740 -33.95 7.49 6.65
C ASP A 740 -34.85 6.79 5.65
N ALA A 741 -34.28 6.53 4.48
CA ALA A 741 -34.90 5.71 3.44
C ALA A 741 -34.08 4.45 3.15
N ILE A 742 -34.67 3.26 3.35
CA ILE A 742 -34.11 2.00 2.83
C ILE A 742 -34.89 1.54 1.59
N LYS A 743 -34.16 1.23 0.53
CA LYS A 743 -34.72 0.80 -0.76
C LYS A 743 -34.20 -0.60 -1.10
N PHE A 744 -35.14 -1.51 -1.34
CA PHE A 744 -34.86 -2.79 -2.00
C PHE A 744 -35.30 -2.62 -3.45
N ASP A 745 -34.35 -2.40 -4.35
CA ASP A 745 -34.65 -2.27 -5.78
C ASP A 745 -34.82 -3.67 -6.42
N GLY A 746 -34.13 -4.67 -5.85
CA GLY A 746 -34.24 -6.08 -6.20
C GLY A 746 -35.12 -6.88 -5.24
N THR A 747 -34.78 -8.16 -5.05
CA THR A 747 -35.62 -9.10 -4.29
C THR A 747 -35.42 -8.98 -2.77
N LEU A 748 -36.51 -8.90 -1.99
CA LEU A 748 -36.48 -9.03 -0.54
C LEU A 748 -36.99 -10.43 -0.13
N TYR A 749 -36.20 -11.16 0.65
CA TYR A 749 -36.57 -12.45 1.23
C TYR A 749 -36.50 -12.40 2.76
N ALA A 750 -37.67 -12.48 3.40
CA ALA A 750 -37.85 -12.63 4.84
C ALA A 750 -38.68 -13.90 5.10
N PRO A 751 -38.14 -14.95 5.76
CA PRO A 751 -38.78 -16.27 5.83
C PRO A 751 -40.19 -16.32 6.45
N ASP A 752 -40.49 -15.42 7.40
CA ASP A 752 -41.80 -15.25 8.07
C ASP A 752 -42.50 -13.94 7.65
N GLY A 753 -42.03 -13.29 6.58
CA GLY A 753 -42.47 -11.97 6.14
C GLY A 753 -41.99 -10.81 7.03
N VAL A 754 -41.18 -11.07 8.05
CA VAL A 754 -40.82 -10.06 9.06
C VAL A 754 -39.46 -9.43 8.79
N VAL A 755 -39.44 -8.10 8.73
CA VAL A 755 -38.24 -7.27 8.76
C VAL A 755 -38.37 -6.33 9.95
N ASN A 756 -37.65 -6.58 11.05
CA ASN A 756 -37.77 -5.75 12.25
C ASN A 756 -37.05 -4.41 12.02
N PHE A 757 -37.80 -3.32 12.05
CA PHE A 757 -37.27 -1.96 12.15
C PHE A 757 -37.39 -1.48 13.60
N GLU A 758 -36.36 -0.79 14.08
CA GLU A 758 -36.36 -0.14 15.40
C GLU A 758 -35.93 1.33 15.27
N PRO A 759 -36.59 2.28 15.94
CA PRO A 759 -36.35 3.70 15.72
C PRO A 759 -35.11 4.21 16.46
N GLY A 760 -34.29 4.99 15.76
CA GLY A 760 -33.31 5.90 16.32
C GLY A 760 -33.94 7.25 16.65
N ILE A 761 -33.71 7.76 17.88
CA ILE A 761 -34.18 9.07 18.32
C ILE A 761 -33.16 9.74 19.25
N SER A 762 -33.22 11.07 19.36
CA SER A 762 -32.27 11.84 20.17
C SER A 762 -32.38 11.51 21.66
N TYR A 763 -31.27 11.66 22.39
CA TYR A 763 -31.24 11.51 23.85
C TYR A 763 -32.30 12.37 24.56
N ASN A 764 -32.54 13.59 24.06
CA ASN A 764 -33.51 14.51 24.62
C ASN A 764 -34.96 14.02 24.42
N ASP A 765 -35.26 13.42 23.28
CA ASP A 765 -36.58 12.87 22.99
C ASP A 765 -36.81 11.57 23.79
N ILE A 766 -35.81 10.69 23.91
CA ILE A 766 -35.85 9.52 24.81
C ILE A 766 -36.11 9.93 26.28
N LYS A 767 -35.45 11.01 26.75
CA LYS A 767 -35.67 11.55 28.09
C LYS A 767 -37.09 12.11 28.25
N ARG A 768 -37.65 12.75 27.21
CA ARG A 768 -39.03 13.26 27.21
C ARG A 768 -40.04 12.11 27.26
N TYR A 769 -39.89 11.10 26.41
CA TYR A 769 -40.76 9.92 26.37
C TYR A 769 -40.71 9.08 27.65
N SER A 770 -39.57 9.06 28.36
CA SER A 770 -39.46 8.43 29.69
C SER A 770 -40.45 9.00 30.72
N SER A 771 -40.92 10.24 30.51
CA SER A 771 -41.87 10.94 31.38
C SER A 771 -43.32 10.94 30.85
N ASP A 772 -43.55 10.46 29.62
CA ASP A 772 -44.88 10.41 28.99
C ASP A 772 -45.09 9.08 28.23
N PRO A 773 -45.60 8.05 28.93
CA PRO A 773 -45.88 6.74 28.34
C PRO A 773 -46.89 6.74 27.19
N LYS A 774 -47.77 7.75 27.11
CA LYS A 774 -48.77 7.84 26.02
C LYS A 774 -48.13 8.42 24.77
N ALA A 775 -47.40 9.53 24.89
CA ALA A 775 -46.67 10.09 23.75
C ALA A 775 -45.66 9.11 23.15
N LEU A 776 -45.03 8.25 23.97
CA LEU A 776 -44.18 7.17 23.47
C LEU A 776 -44.98 6.11 22.69
N LEU A 777 -46.14 5.69 23.19
CA LEU A 777 -47.00 4.75 22.48
C LEU A 777 -47.48 5.31 21.13
N ASP A 778 -47.87 6.59 21.08
CA ASP A 778 -48.30 7.26 19.85
C ASP A 778 -47.16 7.39 18.83
N PHE A 779 -45.95 7.74 19.29
CA PHE A 779 -44.74 7.73 18.47
C PHE A 779 -44.46 6.35 17.86
N MET A 780 -44.47 5.29 18.69
CA MET A 780 -44.19 3.91 18.24
C MET A 780 -45.27 3.41 17.27
N ASN A 781 -46.54 3.75 17.51
CA ASN A 781 -47.65 3.44 16.61
C ASN A 781 -47.49 4.11 15.24
N ASN A 782 -47.09 5.38 15.19
CA ASN A 782 -46.82 6.05 13.91
C ASN A 782 -45.60 5.44 13.21
N PHE A 783 -44.50 5.18 13.92
CA PHE A 783 -43.31 4.54 13.36
C PHE A 783 -43.63 3.18 12.71
N VAL A 784 -44.35 2.31 13.42
CA VAL A 784 -44.81 1.02 12.88
C VAL A 784 -45.69 1.19 11.65
N ARG A 785 -46.61 2.18 11.65
CA ARG A 785 -47.47 2.49 10.50
C ARG A 785 -46.67 2.93 9.28
N GLN A 786 -45.68 3.81 9.45
CA GLN A 786 -44.83 4.31 8.36
C GLN A 786 -43.92 3.22 7.81
N ALA A 787 -43.25 2.46 8.70
CA ALA A 787 -42.43 1.31 8.34
C ALA A 787 -43.23 0.23 7.58
N ASN A 788 -44.43 -0.11 8.03
CA ASN A 788 -45.30 -1.06 7.32
C ASN A 788 -45.83 -0.51 6.00
N GLY A 789 -46.11 0.79 5.91
CA GLY A 789 -46.40 1.46 4.63
C GLY A 789 -45.25 1.25 3.63
N MET A 790 -44.01 1.46 4.07
CA MET A 790 -42.81 1.28 3.24
C MET A 790 -42.51 -0.18 2.89
N LEU A 791 -42.76 -1.14 3.80
CA LEU A 791 -42.51 -2.58 3.58
C LEU A 791 -43.62 -3.28 2.78
N SER A 792 -44.84 -2.73 2.74
CA SER A 792 -46.01 -3.34 2.08
C SER A 792 -45.78 -3.71 0.62
N LYS A 793 -45.09 -2.84 -0.15
CA LYS A 793 -44.68 -3.07 -1.56
C LYS A 793 -43.75 -4.29 -1.76
N TYR A 794 -43.22 -4.86 -0.68
CA TYR A 794 -42.34 -6.03 -0.69
C TYR A 794 -42.97 -7.27 -0.04
N ASN A 795 -44.28 -7.26 0.24
CA ASN A 795 -44.98 -8.32 1.00
C ASN A 795 -44.34 -8.61 2.37
N ALA A 796 -43.78 -7.59 3.01
CA ALA A 796 -43.12 -7.67 4.31
C ALA A 796 -43.75 -6.70 5.32
N TYR A 797 -43.49 -6.92 6.61
CA TYR A 797 -43.92 -6.04 7.70
C TYR A 797 -42.89 -6.02 8.84
N THR A 798 -42.89 -4.96 9.64
CA THR A 798 -42.19 -4.91 10.92
C THR A 798 -43.12 -5.29 12.07
N LYS A 799 -42.57 -6.03 13.03
CA LYS A 799 -43.18 -6.21 14.35
C LYS A 799 -43.10 -4.89 15.13
N PHE A 800 -43.86 -4.80 16.22
CA PHE A 800 -43.74 -3.66 17.14
C PHE A 800 -42.31 -3.63 17.75
N PRO A 801 -41.59 -2.49 17.70
CA PRO A 801 -40.18 -2.42 18.13
C PRO A 801 -40.00 -2.79 19.59
N LYS A 802 -38.94 -3.53 19.91
CA LYS A 802 -38.60 -3.92 21.29
C LYS A 802 -37.62 -2.95 21.93
N HIS A 803 -36.94 -2.16 21.11
CA HIS A 803 -35.95 -1.19 21.56
C HIS A 803 -36.09 0.14 20.81
N ILE A 804 -35.50 1.16 21.41
CA ILE A 804 -35.27 2.49 20.81
C ILE A 804 -33.78 2.78 20.89
N TRP A 805 -33.19 3.35 19.84
CA TRP A 805 -31.75 3.56 19.71
C TRP A 805 -31.39 5.04 19.86
N TYR A 806 -30.23 5.33 20.45
CA TYR A 806 -29.75 6.70 20.64
C TYR A 806 -29.01 7.17 19.38
N THR A 807 -29.47 8.23 18.72
CA THR A 807 -28.71 8.82 17.59
C THR A 807 -27.39 9.46 18.03
N GLN A 808 -27.26 9.78 19.32
CA GLN A 808 -25.98 10.18 19.93
C GLN A 808 -25.35 9.00 20.68
N GLY A 809 -24.95 7.95 19.98
CA GLY A 809 -24.15 6.86 20.54
C GLY A 809 -24.43 5.49 19.95
N LYS A 810 -23.85 4.47 20.57
CA LYS A 810 -23.89 3.07 20.10
C LYS A 810 -24.62 2.16 21.08
N MET A 811 -25.76 2.66 21.56
CA MET A 811 -26.58 2.04 22.59
C MET A 811 -28.06 2.30 22.31
N GLY A 812 -28.91 1.46 22.89
CA GLY A 812 -30.35 1.67 22.90
C GLY A 812 -30.95 1.43 24.28
N ARG A 813 -32.28 1.42 24.33
CA ARG A 813 -33.08 1.06 25.50
C ARG A 813 -34.13 0.03 25.14
N THR A 814 -34.39 -0.93 26.02
CA THR A 814 -35.59 -1.78 25.91
C THR A 814 -36.87 -0.94 26.07
N VAL A 815 -37.92 -1.27 25.33
CA VAL A 815 -39.25 -0.67 25.50
C VAL A 815 -40.31 -1.75 25.72
N ASN A 816 -41.10 -1.56 26.77
CA ASN A 816 -42.22 -2.43 27.12
C ASN A 816 -43.54 -1.67 26.95
N CYS A 817 -44.41 -2.15 26.07
CA CYS A 817 -45.66 -1.47 25.73
C CYS A 817 -46.91 -2.24 26.17
N SER A 818 -47.95 -1.48 26.51
CA SER A 818 -49.27 -1.96 26.88
C SER A 818 -50.33 -1.04 26.25
N PRO A 819 -51.62 -1.42 26.21
CA PRO A 819 -52.70 -0.53 25.78
C PRO A 819 -52.83 0.78 26.57
N ARG A 820 -52.13 0.91 27.73
CA ARG A 820 -52.13 2.12 28.57
C ARG A 820 -50.94 3.05 28.32
N GLY A 821 -49.95 2.61 27.54
CA GLY A 821 -48.69 3.34 27.30
C GLY A 821 -47.47 2.42 27.21
N CYS A 822 -46.35 3.01 26.79
CA CYS A 822 -45.04 2.38 26.66
C CYS A 822 -44.05 2.91 27.72
N TYR A 823 -43.16 2.04 28.20
CA TYR A 823 -42.16 2.38 29.22
C TYR A 823 -40.76 2.02 28.74
N ILE A 824 -39.81 2.91 29.00
CA ILE A 824 -38.39 2.75 28.68
C ILE A 824 -37.69 2.04 29.84
N GLY A 825 -36.88 1.03 29.52
CA GLY A 825 -36.19 0.18 30.50
C GLY A 825 -34.66 0.19 30.37
N ASP A 826 -34.08 -0.99 30.45
CA ASP A 826 -32.63 -1.20 30.54
C ASP A 826 -31.87 -0.73 29.29
N PHE A 827 -30.61 -0.36 29.49
CA PHE A 827 -29.68 -0.10 28.39
C PHE A 827 -29.30 -1.39 27.65
N ILE A 828 -29.15 -1.28 26.33
CA ILE A 828 -28.59 -2.33 25.49
C ILE A 828 -27.42 -1.77 24.66
N ASN A 829 -26.40 -2.59 24.43
CA ASN A 829 -25.25 -2.20 23.59
C ASN A 829 -25.39 -2.72 22.16
N THR A 830 -25.90 -3.94 21.99
CA THR A 830 -26.12 -4.57 20.67
C THR A 830 -27.33 -5.50 20.70
N TYR A 831 -28.05 -5.60 19.58
CA TYR A 831 -29.21 -6.47 19.43
C TYR A 831 -28.83 -7.96 19.62
N SER A 832 -27.65 -8.37 19.14
CA SER A 832 -27.14 -9.74 19.30
C SER A 832 -26.84 -10.12 20.75
N ASN A 833 -26.71 -9.16 21.67
CA ASN A 833 -26.55 -9.43 23.11
C ASN A 833 -27.87 -9.30 23.87
N ALA A 834 -28.75 -8.38 23.48
CA ALA A 834 -30.11 -8.25 24.05
C ALA A 834 -30.99 -9.49 23.78
N SER A 835 -30.79 -10.14 22.64
CA SER A 835 -31.52 -11.36 22.23
C SER A 835 -31.03 -12.67 22.89
N LYS A 836 -29.93 -12.65 23.66
CA LYS A 836 -29.42 -13.83 24.36
C LYS A 836 -30.09 -13.97 25.74
N PRO A 837 -30.55 -15.18 26.13
CA PRO A 837 -31.02 -15.40 27.50
C PRO A 837 -29.88 -15.16 28.50
N LEU A 838 -30.22 -14.61 29.67
CA LEU A 838 -29.22 -14.35 30.72
C LEU A 838 -28.51 -15.66 31.11
N PRO A 839 -27.19 -15.65 31.33
CA PRO A 839 -26.47 -16.86 31.68
C PRO A 839 -26.87 -17.35 33.08
N MET A 840 -27.03 -18.68 33.22
CA MET A 840 -27.62 -19.33 34.40
C MET A 840 -27.01 -18.88 35.74
N TRP A 841 -25.71 -18.58 35.76
CA TRP A 841 -25.02 -18.09 36.97
C TRP A 841 -25.60 -16.76 37.50
N ARG A 842 -26.12 -15.86 36.66
CA ARG A 842 -26.75 -14.61 37.13
C ARG A 842 -28.09 -14.88 37.83
N TYR A 843 -28.86 -15.86 37.35
CA TYR A 843 -30.06 -16.32 38.06
C TYR A 843 -29.70 -16.97 39.39
N ILE A 844 -28.65 -17.81 39.45
CA ILE A 844 -28.15 -18.41 40.69
C ILE A 844 -27.70 -17.32 41.68
N LEU A 845 -26.92 -16.32 41.24
CA LEU A 845 -26.46 -15.23 42.10
C LEU A 845 -27.62 -14.36 42.62
N SER A 846 -28.65 -14.12 41.79
CA SER A 846 -29.88 -13.45 42.21
C SER A 846 -30.65 -14.27 43.26
N PHE A 847 -30.86 -15.57 43.02
CA PHE A 847 -31.51 -16.47 43.98
C PHE A 847 -30.75 -16.56 45.31
N VAL A 848 -29.43 -16.71 45.27
CA VAL A 848 -28.56 -16.71 46.46
C VAL A 848 -28.64 -15.37 47.20
N GLY A 849 -28.65 -14.24 46.47
CA GLY A 849 -28.85 -12.91 47.05
C GLY A 849 -30.20 -12.77 47.76
N CYS A 850 -31.29 -13.23 47.15
CA CYS A 850 -32.62 -13.26 47.75
C CYS A 850 -32.69 -14.17 48.99
N ILE A 851 -32.07 -15.35 48.95
CA ILE A 851 -31.99 -16.27 50.11
C ILE A 851 -31.19 -15.65 51.25
N LEU A 852 -30.07 -14.98 50.96
CA LEU A 852 -29.27 -14.27 51.96
C LEU A 852 -30.04 -13.09 52.57
N LEU A 853 -30.74 -12.29 51.75
CA LEU A 853 -31.60 -11.20 52.23
C LEU A 853 -32.74 -11.71 53.12
N LEU A 854 -33.43 -12.79 52.73
CA LEU A 854 -34.46 -13.43 53.54
C LEU A 854 -33.88 -13.99 54.85
N GLY A 855 -32.73 -14.66 54.80
CA GLY A 855 -32.03 -15.16 55.98
C GLY A 855 -31.64 -14.03 56.94
N PHE A 856 -31.09 -12.93 56.42
CA PHE A 856 -30.73 -11.74 57.21
C PHE A 856 -31.97 -11.07 57.82
N SER A 857 -33.08 -11.04 57.07
CA SER A 857 -34.37 -10.50 57.53
C SER A 857 -34.97 -11.35 58.66
N VAL A 858 -34.93 -12.69 58.55
CA VAL A 858 -35.36 -13.62 59.60
C VAL A 858 -34.47 -13.53 60.84
N VAL A 859 -33.15 -13.37 60.67
CA VAL A 859 -32.21 -13.15 61.78
C VAL A 859 -32.46 -11.80 62.46
N LEU A 860 -32.73 -10.73 61.71
CA LEU A 860 -33.12 -9.43 62.25
C LEU A 860 -34.42 -9.53 63.06
N ILE A 861 -35.49 -10.08 62.48
CA ILE A 861 -36.79 -10.26 63.14
C ILE A 861 -36.66 -11.10 64.42
N ARG A 862 -35.81 -12.14 64.42
CA ARG A 862 -35.51 -12.93 65.63
C ARG A 862 -34.68 -12.19 66.67
N LYS A 863 -33.81 -11.25 66.28
CA LYS A 863 -33.00 -10.44 67.20
C LYS A 863 -33.73 -9.21 67.76
N THR A 864 -34.68 -8.62 67.04
CA THR A 864 -35.34 -7.37 67.46
C THR A 864 -36.56 -7.58 68.36
N GLY A 865 -37.02 -8.82 68.56
CA GLY A 865 -37.91 -9.22 69.66
C GLY A 865 -39.32 -8.61 69.67
N SER A 866 -39.68 -7.80 68.67
CA SER A 866 -40.99 -7.17 68.55
C SER A 866 -41.45 -7.16 67.09
N GLY A 867 -42.61 -7.77 66.84
CA GLY A 867 -43.23 -7.77 65.52
C GLY A 867 -43.86 -6.43 65.19
N ARG A 868 -43.06 -5.45 64.74
CA ARG A 868 -43.52 -4.26 64.02
C ARG A 868 -42.33 -3.53 63.36
N PHE A 869 -42.25 -3.65 62.04
CA PHE A 869 -41.65 -2.63 61.18
C PHE A 869 -42.65 -2.39 60.03
N GLY A 870 -42.97 -1.12 59.80
CA GLY A 870 -43.71 -0.66 58.62
C GLY A 870 -42.77 0.02 57.64
#